data_AF-A0A961Z0A9-F1
#
_entry.id   AF-A0A961Z0A9-F1
#
_cell.length_a   1.000
_cell.length_b   1.000
_cell.length_c   1.000
_cell.angle_alpha   90.00
_cell.angle_beta   90.00
_cell.angle_gamma   90.00
#
_symmetry.space_group_name_H-M   'P 1'
#
loop_
_entity.id
_entity.type
_entity.pdbx_description
1 polymer ?
#
loop_
_entity_poly.entity_id
_entity_poly.type
_entity_poly.pdbx_seq_one_letter_code
_entity_poly.pdbx_strand_id
1 'polypeptide(L)'
;MFKIASLRSTAFTWDAALSLAYASKLAYDPPQLVLKTLKSDWGFGDAQFLDRADTQGFVALGDGVVLVAFRGTESLGDWLGNLDVGWTDLPPAGKMHRGFVEALDLVTQDLATLLTPTTIAGRKVWFTGHSLGGALCAVAAVRLHNQLNIHAIHTFGQPRVGDKDTRNFFVNSLNDRYFRFVNDRDLIARVPPGFEHVGTLIHFDAHGNVERAASEAARVALEVPSLTPEEFEALKADIKATKAEMRALGMPEGAPTLDRSLEGLIPGIPDHRLERYITAVRRQTGSVAKGETLAAERVIRSALEAVREKSGDLKPTESISALVRLRDSRAKLPESVKTGPRNGNIMSVRGTLDALRQLESDPNVVSLQISRDAGFSELATSLPFVHGDIVHRPPIAERGDKALLGLIDTGIDVLHEAFLDDQGASRILAIWDQSNNTGPTPAVADPACFSNMTYGTLYLASDIAEMIAGNETAPLNLRDFREHGTHVASIAAGSAVGLLSDGMAPAARLVVVVPKLKTDAGDPFSVGYSVSHNDALYFLKRVSEGGTTVLTEKLPMAVNVSLGMNAGAHDGTSPLEASFDSITNKGQDEGFAIVKSAGNERGWGGHARTTAFQGLKSIAWNSGNAVRTEDYIEVWYNGRDEIEFSLTDPVGNVSSVASESNPVVHETLGGNFCTLDLVSNHDDNGDNCLKLRIVPQSAQIQSGRWALNVIGVDIRTTGLVDVWVERDDDSRAVRFAPEEQQVTLSIPGTADTVIAVAASHSTPPLQLTASSSSGPTRSGGAKPDICAPGQDIVAARANTNNHRDTQAMTGTSMAAPHVTGALALVLSHRQKQIGRSLPNAVQIRSALIRTARFSSRIHNPDIGHGLLDAKSLFDRLK
;
A
#
# COMPACT_ATOMS: atom_id res chain seq x y z
N MET A 1 -18.64 -4.70 -16.21
CA MET A 1 -18.10 -4.33 -17.54
C MET A 1 -19.13 -3.46 -18.25
N PHE A 2 -18.70 -2.48 -19.06
CA PHE A 2 -19.57 -1.65 -19.91
C PHE A 2 -20.30 -2.52 -20.94
N LYS A 3 -21.56 -2.20 -21.26
CA LYS A 3 -22.34 -2.91 -22.28
C LYS A 3 -23.02 -1.92 -23.21
N ILE A 4 -22.51 -1.73 -24.43
CA ILE A 4 -23.12 -0.82 -25.43
C ILE A 4 -24.59 -1.17 -25.72
N ALA A 5 -24.94 -2.46 -25.69
CA ALA A 5 -26.30 -2.93 -25.88
C ALA A 5 -27.29 -2.41 -24.81
N SER A 6 -26.82 -2.12 -23.59
CA SER A 6 -27.67 -1.55 -22.53
C SER A 6 -28.20 -0.15 -22.88
N LEU A 7 -27.43 0.61 -23.68
CA LEU A 7 -27.79 1.95 -24.14
C LEU A 7 -28.80 1.92 -25.31
N ARG A 8 -29.18 0.73 -25.77
CA ARG A 8 -30.27 0.56 -26.75
C ARG A 8 -31.64 0.39 -26.09
N SER A 9 -31.72 0.30 -24.77
CA SER A 9 -33.01 0.27 -24.03
C SER A 9 -33.81 1.56 -24.25
N THR A 10 -35.14 1.49 -24.20
CA THR A 10 -36.03 2.67 -24.19
C THR A 10 -36.47 3.11 -22.79
N ALA A 11 -36.22 2.26 -21.78
CA ALA A 11 -36.58 2.50 -20.39
C ALA A 11 -35.32 2.50 -19.51
N PHE A 12 -35.44 3.07 -18.30
CA PHE A 12 -34.41 3.02 -17.28
C PHE A 12 -33.99 1.57 -16.99
N THR A 13 -32.69 1.29 -17.02
CA THR A 13 -32.12 0.01 -16.59
C THR A 13 -30.85 0.25 -15.78
N TRP A 14 -30.62 -0.61 -14.79
CA TRP A 14 -29.39 -0.55 -14.00
C TRP A 14 -28.14 -0.86 -14.82
N ASP A 15 -28.23 -1.70 -15.86
CA ASP A 15 -27.12 -1.95 -16.78
C ASP A 15 -26.75 -0.69 -17.61
N ALA A 16 -27.73 0.11 -18.02
CA ALA A 16 -27.48 1.39 -18.69
C ALA A 16 -26.84 2.40 -17.73
N ALA A 17 -27.37 2.51 -16.50
CA ALA A 17 -26.79 3.32 -15.44
C ALA A 17 -25.33 2.93 -15.14
N LEU A 18 -25.05 1.63 -15.07
CA LEU A 18 -23.70 1.13 -14.82
C LEU A 18 -22.75 1.45 -15.99
N SER A 19 -23.22 1.31 -17.23
CA SER A 19 -22.46 1.66 -18.43
C SER A 19 -22.15 3.16 -18.50
N LEU A 20 -23.11 4.01 -18.11
CA LEU A 20 -22.93 5.46 -18.08
C LEU A 20 -22.01 5.90 -16.93
N ALA A 21 -22.02 5.20 -15.79
CA ALA A 21 -21.06 5.42 -14.71
C ALA A 21 -19.61 5.10 -15.14
N TYR A 22 -19.41 4.01 -15.89
CA TYR A 22 -18.09 3.70 -16.48
C TYR A 22 -17.68 4.74 -17.53
N ALA A 23 -18.61 5.22 -18.36
CA ALA A 23 -18.31 6.27 -19.34
C ALA A 23 -17.90 7.59 -18.67
N SER A 24 -18.58 7.97 -17.58
CA SER A 24 -18.17 9.12 -16.76
C SER A 24 -16.78 8.92 -16.13
N LYS A 25 -16.40 7.69 -15.79
CA LYS A 25 -15.05 7.39 -15.28
C LYS A 25 -14.00 7.49 -16.39
N LEU A 26 -14.30 6.90 -17.55
CA LEU A 26 -13.41 6.96 -18.72
C LEU A 26 -13.14 8.41 -19.16
N ALA A 27 -14.07 9.34 -18.95
CA ALA A 27 -13.86 10.75 -19.28
C ALA A 27 -12.69 11.41 -18.52
N TYR A 28 -12.23 10.84 -17.40
CA TYR A 28 -11.04 11.30 -16.67
C TYR A 28 -9.71 10.74 -17.20
N ASP A 29 -9.75 9.73 -18.08
CA ASP A 29 -8.55 9.11 -18.60
C ASP A 29 -7.92 9.94 -19.74
N PRO A 30 -6.62 9.74 -20.05
CA PRO A 30 -5.96 10.45 -21.14
C PRO A 30 -6.66 10.22 -22.49
N PRO A 31 -6.71 11.22 -23.40
CA PRO A 31 -7.46 11.15 -24.66
C PRO A 31 -7.18 9.91 -25.51
N GLN A 32 -5.91 9.47 -25.56
CA GLN A 32 -5.49 8.28 -26.30
C GLN A 32 -6.11 6.99 -25.74
N LEU A 33 -6.20 6.89 -24.41
CA LEU A 33 -6.82 5.74 -23.74
C LEU A 33 -8.34 5.76 -23.95
N VAL A 34 -8.97 6.93 -23.84
CA VAL A 34 -10.41 7.11 -24.09
C VAL A 34 -10.78 6.65 -25.50
N LEU A 35 -10.10 7.16 -26.52
CA LEU A 35 -10.38 6.81 -27.92
C LEU A 35 -10.15 5.33 -28.21
N LYS A 36 -9.09 4.74 -27.66
CA LYS A 36 -8.81 3.31 -27.77
C LYS A 36 -9.92 2.48 -27.13
N THR A 37 -10.30 2.78 -25.89
CA THR A 37 -11.33 2.01 -25.16
C THR A 37 -12.68 2.13 -25.84
N LEU A 38 -13.08 3.32 -26.31
CA LEU A 38 -14.34 3.50 -27.03
C LEU A 38 -14.39 2.67 -28.32
N LYS A 39 -13.33 2.73 -29.14
CA LYS A 39 -13.29 2.07 -30.45
C LYS A 39 -13.01 0.56 -30.37
N SER A 40 -11.99 0.18 -29.62
CA SER A 40 -11.51 -1.21 -29.56
C SER A 40 -12.25 -2.05 -28.53
N ASP A 41 -12.56 -1.52 -27.36
CA ASP A 41 -13.08 -2.32 -26.24
C ASP A 41 -14.60 -2.23 -26.12
N TRP A 42 -15.20 -1.06 -26.39
CA TRP A 42 -16.64 -0.81 -26.22
C TRP A 42 -17.42 -0.85 -27.53
N GLY A 43 -16.73 -0.97 -28.67
CA GLY A 43 -17.33 -1.22 -29.99
C GLY A 43 -18.02 -0.01 -30.62
N PHE A 44 -17.62 1.21 -30.27
CA PHE A 44 -18.05 2.41 -31.00
C PHE A 44 -17.32 2.49 -32.35
N GLY A 45 -18.07 2.79 -33.42
CA GLY A 45 -17.52 2.88 -34.77
C GLY A 45 -16.68 4.13 -34.98
N ASP A 46 -17.05 5.24 -34.32
CA ASP A 46 -16.23 6.44 -34.28
C ASP A 46 -16.30 7.11 -32.90
N ALA A 47 -15.30 7.90 -32.55
CA ALA A 47 -15.24 8.65 -31.32
C ALA A 47 -14.30 9.84 -31.47
N GLN A 48 -14.66 10.96 -30.84
CA GLN A 48 -13.86 12.17 -30.77
C GLN A 48 -13.76 12.66 -29.33
N PHE A 49 -12.56 13.08 -28.94
CA PHE A 49 -12.30 13.66 -27.63
C PHE A 49 -12.44 15.19 -27.73
N LEU A 50 -13.08 15.78 -26.73
CA LEU A 50 -13.28 17.22 -26.58
C LEU A 50 -12.25 17.72 -25.57
N ASP A 51 -11.46 18.70 -25.96
CA ASP A 51 -10.45 19.31 -25.10
C ASP A 51 -10.34 20.81 -25.43
N ARG A 52 -10.99 21.64 -24.61
CA ARG A 52 -11.04 23.10 -24.76
C ARG A 52 -10.83 23.75 -23.41
N ALA A 53 -9.65 24.31 -23.20
CA ALA A 53 -9.22 24.86 -21.91
C ALA A 53 -9.52 23.84 -20.78
N ASP A 54 -10.33 24.22 -19.79
CA ASP A 54 -10.64 23.36 -18.64
C ASP A 54 -11.87 22.46 -18.86
N THR A 55 -12.45 22.44 -20.06
CA THR A 55 -13.62 21.61 -20.40
C THR A 55 -13.24 20.45 -21.31
N GLN A 56 -13.43 19.25 -20.78
CA GLN A 56 -13.06 18.00 -21.44
C GLN A 56 -14.21 17.00 -21.46
N GLY A 57 -14.18 16.10 -22.45
CA GLY A 57 -15.17 15.05 -22.60
C GLY A 57 -14.96 14.26 -23.88
N PHE A 58 -15.95 13.48 -24.28
CA PHE A 58 -15.92 12.80 -25.57
C PHE A 58 -17.32 12.61 -26.15
N VAL A 59 -17.37 12.43 -27.47
CA VAL A 59 -18.55 12.01 -28.23
C VAL A 59 -18.21 10.69 -28.93
N ALA A 60 -18.99 9.65 -28.70
CA ALA A 60 -18.82 8.34 -29.31
C ALA A 60 -20.05 7.93 -30.13
N LEU A 61 -19.83 7.49 -31.37
CA LEU A 61 -20.83 7.12 -32.35
C LEU A 61 -20.82 5.60 -32.56
N GLY A 62 -21.91 4.95 -32.17
CA GLY A 62 -22.09 3.51 -32.29
C GLY A 62 -23.31 3.16 -33.15
N ASP A 63 -23.50 1.87 -33.37
CA ASP A 63 -24.71 1.36 -34.01
C ASP A 63 -25.92 1.53 -33.08
N GLY A 64 -26.82 2.44 -33.46
CA GLY A 64 -28.04 2.81 -32.72
C GLY A 64 -27.85 3.73 -31.51
N VAL A 65 -26.62 4.18 -31.20
CA VAL A 65 -26.30 4.94 -29.98
C VAL A 65 -25.30 6.07 -30.27
N VAL A 66 -25.53 7.24 -29.68
CA VAL A 66 -24.55 8.31 -29.52
C VAL A 66 -24.35 8.54 -28.03
N LEU A 67 -23.11 8.52 -27.55
CA LEU A 67 -22.77 8.74 -26.16
C LEU A 67 -21.91 10.00 -26.03
N VAL A 68 -22.39 10.95 -25.24
CA VAL A 68 -21.66 12.16 -24.85
C VAL A 68 -21.33 12.06 -23.37
N ALA A 69 -20.05 12.13 -23.03
CA ALA A 69 -19.62 12.13 -21.63
C ALA A 69 -18.73 13.34 -21.35
N PHE A 70 -19.04 14.10 -20.30
CA PHE A 70 -18.20 15.19 -19.83
C PHE A 70 -17.40 14.77 -18.60
N ARG A 71 -16.15 15.20 -18.57
CA ARG A 71 -15.25 15.02 -17.44
C ARG A 71 -15.62 16.00 -16.32
N GLY A 72 -15.52 15.57 -15.06
CA GLY A 72 -15.61 16.49 -13.92
C GLY A 72 -14.24 17.02 -13.49
N THR A 73 -14.21 17.88 -12.47
CA THR A 73 -12.95 18.46 -11.99
C THR A 73 -12.11 17.42 -11.23
N GLU A 74 -10.79 17.43 -11.43
CA GLU A 74 -9.84 16.56 -10.69
C GLU A 74 -9.51 17.08 -9.28
N SER A 75 -9.59 18.40 -9.08
CA SER A 75 -9.44 19.04 -7.76
C SER A 75 -10.79 19.55 -7.25
N LEU A 76 -11.48 18.72 -6.47
CA LEU A 76 -12.76 19.09 -5.86
C LEU A 76 -12.60 20.22 -4.82
N GLY A 77 -11.48 20.22 -4.10
CA GLY A 77 -11.15 21.25 -3.13
C GLY A 77 -10.89 22.62 -3.78
N ASP A 78 -10.13 22.67 -4.88
CA ASP A 78 -9.93 23.94 -5.61
C ASP A 78 -11.22 24.39 -6.29
N TRP A 79 -11.99 23.46 -6.84
CA TRP A 79 -13.29 23.76 -7.45
C TRP A 79 -14.27 24.39 -6.45
N LEU A 80 -14.43 23.81 -5.25
CA LEU A 80 -15.30 24.37 -4.21
C LEU A 80 -14.85 25.76 -3.75
N GLY A 81 -13.53 25.96 -3.62
CA GLY A 81 -12.96 27.26 -3.25
C GLY A 81 -13.18 28.34 -4.30
N ASN A 82 -13.14 27.96 -5.58
CA ASN A 82 -13.24 28.88 -6.73
C ASN A 82 -14.66 28.96 -7.32
N LEU A 83 -15.65 28.25 -6.76
CA LEU A 83 -17.00 28.15 -7.32
C LEU A 83 -17.72 29.52 -7.31
N ASP A 84 -17.99 30.04 -8.51
CA ASP A 84 -18.69 31.32 -8.74
C ASP A 84 -20.21 31.15 -8.67
N VAL A 85 -20.86 31.69 -7.65
CA VAL A 85 -22.33 31.57 -7.43
C VAL A 85 -23.20 32.50 -8.31
N GLY A 86 -22.69 32.94 -9.45
CA GLY A 86 -23.38 33.83 -10.39
C GLY A 86 -24.51 33.15 -11.17
N TRP A 87 -25.54 33.92 -11.51
CA TRP A 87 -26.65 33.50 -12.40
C TRP A 87 -26.43 34.01 -13.82
N THR A 88 -26.84 33.23 -14.82
CA THR A 88 -26.96 33.67 -16.20
C THR A 88 -28.26 33.16 -16.82
N ASP A 89 -28.90 33.97 -17.67
CA ASP A 89 -30.12 33.58 -18.37
C ASP A 89 -29.80 32.58 -19.49
N LEU A 90 -30.51 31.45 -19.51
CA LEU A 90 -30.38 30.39 -20.51
C LEU A 90 -31.76 29.95 -21.04
N PRO A 91 -32.39 30.76 -21.92
CA PRO A 91 -33.67 30.41 -22.52
C PRO A 91 -33.57 29.15 -23.39
N PRO A 92 -34.61 28.31 -23.42
CA PRO A 92 -35.95 28.52 -22.86
C PRO A 92 -36.12 28.07 -21.40
N ALA A 93 -35.06 27.60 -20.73
CA ALA A 93 -35.19 26.95 -19.43
C ALA A 93 -35.43 27.94 -18.30
N GLY A 94 -34.59 28.97 -18.16
CA GLY A 94 -34.59 29.88 -17.01
C GLY A 94 -33.19 30.39 -16.74
N LYS A 95 -32.83 30.62 -15.48
CA LYS A 95 -31.46 30.97 -15.07
C LYS A 95 -30.69 29.74 -14.62
N MET A 96 -29.44 29.64 -15.09
CA MET A 96 -28.50 28.60 -14.69
C MET A 96 -27.22 29.22 -14.09
N HIS A 97 -26.42 28.38 -13.44
CA HIS A 97 -25.15 28.78 -12.87
C HIS A 97 -24.17 29.25 -13.95
N ARG A 98 -23.73 30.51 -13.86
CA ARG A 98 -22.90 31.18 -14.88
C ARG A 98 -21.66 30.37 -15.25
N GLY A 99 -20.89 29.92 -14.26
CA GLY A 99 -19.67 29.16 -14.51
C GLY A 99 -19.89 27.83 -15.25
N PHE A 100 -21.05 27.18 -15.09
CA PHE A 100 -21.35 25.94 -15.83
C PHE A 100 -21.73 26.23 -17.28
N VAL A 101 -22.40 27.35 -17.52
CA VAL A 101 -22.73 27.82 -18.86
C VAL A 101 -21.47 28.21 -19.62
N GLU A 102 -20.60 29.01 -19.00
CA GLU A 102 -19.33 29.43 -19.58
C GLU A 102 -18.42 28.24 -19.90
N ALA A 103 -18.34 27.26 -18.99
CA ALA A 103 -17.57 26.04 -19.23
C ALA A 103 -18.09 25.24 -20.43
N LEU A 104 -19.41 25.05 -20.54
CA LEU A 104 -19.96 24.35 -21.71
C LEU A 104 -19.79 25.15 -23.02
N ASP A 105 -19.89 26.48 -22.96
CA ASP A 105 -19.78 27.32 -24.16
C ASP A 105 -18.43 27.11 -24.89
N LEU A 106 -17.37 26.72 -24.16
CA LEU A 106 -16.07 26.35 -24.73
C LEU A 106 -16.14 25.19 -25.72
N VAL A 107 -17.05 24.23 -25.52
CA VAL A 107 -17.19 23.01 -26.35
C VAL A 107 -18.51 22.98 -27.15
N THR A 108 -19.37 23.99 -27.01
CA THR A 108 -20.71 23.98 -27.64
C THR A 108 -20.64 23.90 -29.17
N GLN A 109 -19.67 24.58 -29.79
CA GLN A 109 -19.47 24.52 -31.24
C GLN A 109 -18.96 23.14 -31.70
N ASP A 110 -18.07 22.51 -30.93
CA ASP A 110 -17.58 21.16 -31.22
C ASP A 110 -18.76 20.16 -31.14
N LEU A 111 -19.60 20.27 -30.10
CA LEU A 111 -20.80 19.45 -29.94
C LEU A 111 -21.79 19.64 -31.10
N ALA A 112 -22.08 20.87 -31.51
CA ALA A 112 -22.96 21.14 -32.65
C ALA A 112 -22.42 20.56 -33.97
N THR A 113 -21.09 20.54 -34.13
CA THR A 113 -20.42 19.95 -35.30
C THR A 113 -20.50 18.42 -35.30
N LEU A 114 -20.45 17.80 -34.12
CA LEU A 114 -20.48 16.34 -33.97
C LEU A 114 -21.89 15.76 -33.93
N LEU A 115 -22.86 16.54 -33.45
CA LEU A 115 -24.25 16.13 -33.24
C LEU A 115 -25.17 16.76 -34.29
N THR A 116 -24.90 16.48 -35.56
CA THR A 116 -25.72 16.91 -36.69
C THR A 116 -26.94 16.00 -36.88
N PRO A 117 -27.99 16.44 -37.60
CA PRO A 117 -29.13 15.58 -37.95
C PRO A 117 -28.73 14.25 -38.59
N THR A 118 -27.62 14.23 -39.35
CA THR A 118 -27.11 13.02 -40.01
C THR A 118 -26.41 12.08 -39.05
N THR A 119 -25.60 12.60 -38.11
CA THR A 119 -24.88 11.76 -37.14
C THR A 119 -25.82 11.19 -36.09
N ILE A 120 -26.92 11.86 -35.77
CA ILE A 120 -27.89 11.39 -34.77
C ILE A 120 -29.05 10.59 -35.38
N ALA A 121 -29.26 10.62 -36.71
CA ALA A 121 -30.36 9.91 -37.36
C ALA A 121 -30.39 8.42 -36.98
N GLY A 122 -31.52 7.98 -36.44
CA GLY A 122 -31.73 6.59 -36.02
C GLY A 122 -30.94 6.16 -34.76
N ARG A 123 -30.26 7.08 -34.07
CA ARG A 123 -29.46 6.79 -32.87
C ARG A 123 -30.05 7.44 -31.61
N LYS A 124 -29.88 6.75 -30.48
CA LYS A 124 -30.24 7.27 -29.16
C LYS A 124 -29.10 8.09 -28.59
N VAL A 125 -29.35 9.39 -28.33
CA VAL A 125 -28.34 10.31 -27.79
C VAL A 125 -28.38 10.29 -26.25
N TRP A 126 -27.30 9.82 -25.63
CA TRP A 126 -27.11 9.73 -24.19
C TRP A 126 -26.12 10.77 -23.70
N PHE A 127 -26.42 11.39 -22.56
CA PHE A 127 -25.49 12.27 -21.85
C PHE A 127 -25.15 11.68 -20.47
N THR A 128 -23.87 11.75 -20.09
CA THR A 128 -23.42 11.34 -18.75
C THR A 128 -22.25 12.15 -18.24
N GLY A 129 -22.15 12.26 -16.93
CA GLY A 129 -21.08 13.03 -16.28
C GLY A 129 -21.08 12.85 -14.77
N HIS A 130 -19.88 12.98 -14.20
CA HIS A 130 -19.67 12.98 -12.76
C HIS A 130 -19.32 14.39 -12.29
N SER A 131 -19.80 14.81 -11.11
CA SER A 131 -19.48 16.11 -10.53
C SER A 131 -19.82 17.27 -11.49
N LEU A 132 -18.87 18.18 -11.77
CA LEU A 132 -18.98 19.23 -12.79
C LEU A 132 -19.46 18.69 -14.15
N GLY A 133 -18.98 17.52 -14.60
CA GLY A 133 -19.40 16.92 -15.87
C GLY A 133 -20.90 16.61 -15.91
N GLY A 134 -21.51 16.31 -14.76
CA GLY A 134 -22.96 16.17 -14.64
C GLY A 134 -23.69 17.50 -14.83
N ALA A 135 -23.14 18.60 -14.32
CA ALA A 135 -23.71 19.93 -14.51
C ALA A 135 -23.64 20.37 -15.98
N LEU A 136 -22.54 20.06 -16.67
CA LEU A 136 -22.38 20.32 -18.11
C LEU A 136 -23.41 19.55 -18.95
N CYS A 137 -23.81 18.33 -18.54
CA CYS A 137 -24.90 17.60 -19.19
C CYS A 137 -26.23 18.38 -19.14
N ALA A 138 -26.55 19.00 -18.01
CA ALA A 138 -27.76 19.81 -17.87
C ALA A 138 -27.72 21.02 -18.81
N VAL A 139 -26.62 21.77 -18.80
CA VAL A 139 -26.47 22.94 -19.67
C VAL A 139 -26.55 22.52 -21.16
N ALA A 140 -25.93 21.40 -21.54
CA ALA A 140 -25.92 20.92 -22.92
C ALA A 140 -27.32 20.56 -23.39
N ALA A 141 -28.12 19.98 -22.50
CA ALA A 141 -29.50 19.64 -22.80
C ALA A 141 -30.38 20.87 -23.07
N VAL A 142 -30.14 21.98 -22.36
CA VAL A 142 -30.82 23.25 -22.65
C VAL A 142 -30.30 23.87 -23.94
N ARG A 143 -28.97 23.98 -24.12
CA ARG A 143 -28.36 24.59 -25.33
C ARG A 143 -28.79 23.89 -26.61
N LEU A 144 -28.92 22.57 -26.59
CA LEU A 144 -29.16 21.75 -27.77
C LEU A 144 -30.62 21.27 -27.89
N HIS A 145 -31.56 21.78 -27.08
CA HIS A 145 -32.95 21.31 -27.03
C HIS A 145 -33.68 21.39 -28.39
N ASN A 146 -33.39 22.40 -29.21
CA ASN A 146 -33.99 22.54 -30.55
C ASN A 146 -33.30 21.69 -31.62
N GLN A 147 -32.09 21.20 -31.34
CA GLN A 147 -31.25 20.47 -32.29
C GLN A 147 -31.31 18.96 -32.07
N LEU A 148 -31.48 18.52 -30.83
CA LEU A 148 -31.33 17.13 -30.42
C LEU A 148 -32.57 16.62 -29.67
N ASN A 149 -33.11 15.50 -30.13
CA ASN A 149 -33.99 14.68 -29.30
C ASN A 149 -33.12 13.80 -28.37
N ILE A 150 -32.76 14.34 -27.22
CA ILE A 150 -31.96 13.63 -26.21
C ILE A 150 -32.75 12.41 -25.74
N HIS A 151 -32.13 11.23 -25.79
CA HIS A 151 -32.78 10.00 -25.37
C HIS A 151 -32.90 9.95 -23.85
N ALA A 152 -31.78 10.10 -23.13
CA ALA A 152 -31.72 10.12 -21.67
C ALA A 152 -30.40 10.70 -21.13
N ILE A 153 -30.44 11.17 -19.87
CA ILE A 153 -29.31 11.75 -19.15
C ILE A 153 -29.16 11.02 -17.82
N HIS A 154 -27.95 10.56 -17.50
CA HIS A 154 -27.61 10.00 -16.19
C HIS A 154 -26.38 10.71 -15.62
N THR A 155 -26.52 11.30 -14.43
CA THR A 155 -25.42 12.05 -13.81
C THR A 155 -25.13 11.53 -12.40
N PHE A 156 -23.88 11.63 -11.97
CA PHE A 156 -23.40 11.09 -10.70
C PHE A 156 -22.80 12.21 -9.86
N GLY A 157 -23.29 12.41 -8.63
CA GLY A 157 -22.80 13.48 -7.75
C GLY A 157 -23.01 14.90 -8.31
N GLN A 158 -24.02 15.09 -9.17
CA GLN A 158 -24.24 16.37 -9.84
C GLN A 158 -24.54 17.50 -8.82
N PRO A 159 -23.88 18.67 -8.91
CA PRO A 159 -24.23 19.84 -8.11
C PRO A 159 -25.57 20.45 -8.55
N ARG A 160 -26.06 21.44 -7.80
CA ARG A 160 -27.26 22.21 -8.11
C ARG A 160 -26.93 23.16 -9.29
N VAL A 161 -27.82 23.31 -10.27
CA VAL A 161 -27.45 23.90 -11.58
C VAL A 161 -28.27 25.09 -12.03
N GLY A 162 -29.49 25.29 -11.53
CA GLY A 162 -30.36 26.35 -12.04
C GLY A 162 -31.51 26.71 -11.12
N ASP A 163 -32.42 27.52 -11.61
CA ASP A 163 -33.58 28.00 -10.87
C ASP A 163 -34.79 27.07 -11.03
N LYS A 164 -35.92 27.49 -10.44
CA LYS A 164 -37.18 26.78 -10.52
C LYS A 164 -37.70 26.64 -11.95
N ASP A 165 -37.48 27.64 -12.80
CA ASP A 165 -37.89 27.59 -14.19
C ASP A 165 -37.06 26.55 -14.96
N THR A 166 -35.76 26.49 -14.69
CA THR A 166 -34.87 25.44 -15.21
C THR A 166 -35.32 24.05 -14.78
N ARG A 167 -35.70 23.86 -13.51
CA ARG A 167 -36.28 22.60 -13.04
C ARG A 167 -37.57 22.25 -13.79
N ASN A 168 -38.47 23.22 -13.96
CA ASN A 168 -39.74 23.01 -14.68
C ASN A 168 -39.49 22.64 -16.14
N PHE A 169 -38.51 23.24 -16.79
CA PHE A 169 -38.10 22.88 -18.15
C PHE A 169 -37.70 21.41 -18.26
N PHE A 170 -36.89 20.89 -17.34
CA PHE A 170 -36.49 19.48 -17.35
C PHE A 170 -37.62 18.52 -16.99
N VAL A 171 -38.51 18.90 -16.07
CA VAL A 171 -39.73 18.14 -15.78
C VAL A 171 -40.64 18.07 -17.01
N ASN A 172 -40.69 19.10 -17.85
CA ASN A 172 -41.53 19.09 -19.05
C ASN A 172 -40.88 18.39 -20.25
N SER A 173 -39.55 18.37 -20.35
CA SER A 173 -38.82 17.87 -21.53
C SER A 173 -38.21 16.47 -21.37
N LEU A 174 -37.71 16.13 -20.17
CA LEU A 174 -36.89 14.95 -19.91
C LEU A 174 -37.27 14.18 -18.63
N ASN A 175 -38.42 14.47 -18.02
CA ASN A 175 -38.91 13.95 -16.74
C ASN A 175 -38.38 12.56 -16.32
N ASP A 176 -38.83 11.52 -17.04
CA ASP A 176 -38.58 10.09 -16.80
C ASP A 176 -37.32 9.58 -17.51
N ARG A 177 -36.54 10.50 -18.08
CA ARG A 177 -35.35 10.23 -18.90
C ARG A 177 -34.10 10.93 -18.37
N TYR A 178 -34.21 11.80 -17.37
CA TYR A 178 -33.09 12.40 -16.65
C TYR A 178 -33.05 11.86 -15.22
N PHE A 179 -32.04 11.07 -14.90
CA PHE A 179 -31.79 10.52 -13.58
C PHE A 179 -30.49 11.06 -12.98
N ARG A 180 -30.57 11.50 -11.73
CA ARG A 180 -29.45 12.04 -10.96
C ARG A 180 -29.17 11.11 -9.79
N PHE A 181 -28.00 10.51 -9.76
CA PHE A 181 -27.57 9.60 -8.71
C PHE A 181 -26.82 10.38 -7.63
N VAL A 182 -27.22 10.20 -6.38
CA VAL A 182 -26.57 10.80 -5.20
C VAL A 182 -26.32 9.72 -4.16
N ASN A 183 -25.09 9.68 -3.64
CA ASN A 183 -24.68 8.72 -2.64
C ASN A 183 -24.60 9.37 -1.25
N ASP A 184 -25.33 8.81 -0.29
CA ASP A 184 -25.39 9.20 1.12
C ASP A 184 -25.37 10.74 1.32
N ARG A 185 -24.29 11.27 1.91
CA ARG A 185 -24.16 12.70 2.22
C ARG A 185 -23.21 13.43 1.28
N ASP A 186 -23.21 13.06 0.00
CA ASP A 186 -22.40 13.72 -1.03
C ASP A 186 -22.52 15.25 -0.93
N LEU A 187 -21.41 15.87 -0.54
CA LEU A 187 -21.33 17.31 -0.28
C LEU A 187 -21.50 18.13 -1.56
N ILE A 188 -21.02 17.64 -2.70
CA ILE A 188 -21.08 18.35 -3.99
C ILE A 188 -22.53 18.45 -4.46
N ALA A 189 -23.36 17.45 -4.16
CA ALA A 189 -24.79 17.52 -4.40
C ALA A 189 -25.51 18.57 -3.52
N ARG A 190 -24.85 19.22 -2.56
CA ARG A 190 -25.47 20.24 -1.69
C ARG A 190 -25.16 21.68 -2.11
N VAL A 191 -24.25 21.86 -3.07
CA VAL A 191 -23.75 23.16 -3.53
C VAL A 191 -24.11 23.40 -5.00
N PRO A 192 -24.08 24.67 -5.47
CA PRO A 192 -23.99 25.89 -4.68
C PRO A 192 -25.30 26.22 -3.94
N PRO A 193 -25.24 27.01 -2.84
CA PRO A 193 -26.42 27.47 -2.14
C PRO A 193 -27.28 28.37 -3.03
N GLY A 194 -28.61 28.26 -2.91
CA GLY A 194 -29.57 29.06 -3.68
C GLY A 194 -29.92 28.53 -5.07
N PHE A 195 -29.32 27.41 -5.50
CA PHE A 195 -29.64 26.74 -6.76
C PHE A 195 -30.49 25.48 -6.53
N GLU A 196 -31.24 25.06 -7.55
CA GLU A 196 -32.07 23.87 -7.55
C GLU A 196 -31.44 22.71 -8.33
N HIS A 197 -31.77 21.50 -7.90
CA HIS A 197 -31.49 20.28 -8.66
C HIS A 197 -32.48 20.08 -9.79
N VAL A 198 -31.99 19.41 -10.84
CA VAL A 198 -32.76 18.94 -12.00
C VAL A 198 -32.60 17.43 -12.14
N GLY A 199 -33.56 16.81 -12.82
CA GLY A 199 -33.63 15.35 -12.98
C GLY A 199 -34.20 14.61 -11.77
N THR A 200 -34.59 13.36 -12.00
CA THR A 200 -35.17 12.46 -11.00
C THR A 200 -34.06 11.91 -10.09
N LEU A 201 -34.18 12.16 -8.77
CA LEU A 201 -33.23 11.68 -7.78
C LEU A 201 -33.31 10.14 -7.64
N ILE A 202 -32.16 9.49 -7.79
CA ILE A 202 -31.89 8.13 -7.33
C ILE A 202 -30.90 8.26 -6.17
N HIS A 203 -31.41 8.15 -4.95
CA HIS A 203 -30.59 8.25 -3.75
C HIS A 203 -30.12 6.86 -3.34
N PHE A 204 -28.83 6.75 -3.02
CA PHE A 204 -28.29 5.59 -2.33
C PHE A 204 -28.07 5.95 -0.87
N ASP A 205 -28.70 5.22 0.06
CA ASP A 205 -28.40 5.38 1.48
C ASP A 205 -26.96 4.92 1.80
N ALA A 206 -26.51 5.12 3.04
CA ALA A 206 -25.20 4.67 3.50
C ALA A 206 -24.91 3.16 3.29
N HIS A 207 -25.94 2.35 3.06
CA HIS A 207 -25.84 0.91 2.81
C HIS A 207 -25.86 0.57 1.32
N GLY A 208 -26.01 1.56 0.44
CA GLY A 208 -26.12 1.40 -1.01
C GLY A 208 -27.50 0.89 -1.45
N ASN A 209 -28.50 0.95 -0.57
CA ASN A 209 -29.89 0.67 -0.93
C ASN A 209 -30.46 1.85 -1.70
N VAL A 210 -31.31 1.54 -2.67
CA VAL A 210 -31.95 2.56 -3.50
C VAL A 210 -33.18 3.07 -2.78
N GLU A 211 -33.15 4.35 -2.42
CA GLU A 211 -34.33 5.04 -1.93
C GLU A 211 -34.96 5.84 -3.09
N ARG A 212 -36.24 5.56 -3.37
CA ARG A 212 -37.03 6.29 -4.37
C ARG A 212 -38.16 7.02 -3.68
N ALA A 213 -38.28 8.31 -3.95
CA ALA A 213 -39.40 9.09 -3.48
C ALA A 213 -40.69 8.70 -4.22
N ALA A 214 -41.68 8.21 -3.48
CA ALA A 214 -43.01 7.86 -4.02
C ALA A 214 -43.97 9.06 -4.13
N SER A 215 -43.59 10.23 -3.62
CA SER A 215 -44.37 11.47 -3.66
C SER A 215 -43.44 12.70 -3.62
N GLU A 216 -43.96 13.88 -3.97
CA GLU A 216 -43.21 15.13 -3.93
C GLU A 216 -42.71 15.47 -2.50
N ALA A 217 -43.54 15.21 -1.48
CA ALA A 217 -43.14 15.39 -0.09
C ALA A 217 -42.03 14.41 0.34
N ALA A 218 -42.08 13.16 -0.13
CA ALA A 218 -41.01 12.19 0.09
C ALA A 218 -39.72 12.57 -0.66
N ARG A 219 -39.84 13.21 -1.83
CA ARG A 219 -38.69 13.72 -2.60
C ARG A 219 -37.97 14.82 -1.85
N VAL A 220 -38.72 15.78 -1.30
CA VAL A 220 -38.16 16.85 -0.46
C VAL A 220 -37.50 16.29 0.81
N ALA A 221 -38.05 15.22 1.39
CA ALA A 221 -37.48 14.57 2.57
C ALA A 221 -36.20 13.75 2.26
N LEU A 222 -36.13 13.13 1.07
CA LEU A 222 -34.94 12.42 0.60
C LEU A 222 -33.85 13.36 0.04
N GLU A 223 -34.23 14.52 -0.47
CA GLU A 223 -33.28 15.44 -1.10
C GLU A 223 -32.39 16.07 -0.03
N VAL A 224 -31.09 15.80 -0.11
CA VAL A 224 -30.12 16.35 0.83
C VAL A 224 -30.16 17.89 0.79
N PRO A 225 -30.40 18.56 1.94
CA PRO A 225 -30.59 20.00 1.96
C PRO A 225 -29.34 20.72 1.45
N SER A 226 -29.56 21.79 0.69
CA SER A 226 -28.48 22.68 0.27
C SER A 226 -27.77 23.26 1.50
N LEU A 227 -26.47 23.54 1.38
CA LEU A 227 -25.78 24.31 2.41
C LEU A 227 -26.40 25.71 2.52
N THR A 228 -26.40 26.30 3.71
CA THR A 228 -26.69 27.74 3.83
C THR A 228 -25.51 28.55 3.27
N PRO A 229 -25.71 29.83 2.89
CA PRO A 229 -24.59 30.70 2.51
C PRO A 229 -23.49 30.76 3.57
N GLU A 230 -23.84 30.77 4.86
CA GLU A 230 -22.87 30.77 5.96
C GLU A 230 -22.11 29.44 6.06
N GLU A 231 -22.81 28.30 5.94
CA GLU A 231 -22.17 26.98 5.91
C GLU A 231 -21.25 26.81 4.71
N PHE A 232 -21.62 27.38 3.56
CA PHE A 232 -20.82 27.32 2.34
C PHE A 232 -19.55 28.18 2.44
N GLU A 233 -19.63 29.39 3.01
CA GLU A 233 -18.45 30.22 3.25
C GLU A 233 -17.55 29.63 4.36
N ALA A 234 -18.13 29.01 5.39
CA ALA A 234 -17.36 28.25 6.38
C ALA A 234 -16.62 27.06 5.73
N LEU A 235 -17.29 26.30 4.86
CA LEU A 235 -16.66 25.21 4.11
C LEU A 235 -15.50 25.69 3.24
N LYS A 236 -15.64 26.83 2.54
CA LYS A 236 -14.53 27.43 1.78
C LYS A 236 -13.37 27.84 2.68
N ALA A 237 -13.66 28.43 3.85
CA ALA A 237 -12.65 28.80 4.82
C ALA A 237 -11.91 27.58 5.38
N ASP A 238 -12.62 26.49 5.68
CA ASP A 238 -12.05 25.22 6.14
C ASP A 238 -11.15 24.61 5.08
N ILE A 239 -11.59 24.53 3.82
CA ILE A 239 -10.75 24.05 2.70
C ILE A 239 -9.47 24.88 2.58
N LYS A 240 -9.58 26.20 2.68
CA LYS A 240 -8.44 27.12 2.61
C LYS A 240 -7.49 26.95 3.79
N ALA A 241 -8.02 26.77 5.00
CA ALA A 241 -7.23 26.55 6.21
C ALA A 241 -6.48 25.21 6.15
N THR A 242 -7.17 24.13 5.78
CA THR A 242 -6.56 22.80 5.61
C THR A 242 -5.47 22.82 4.54
N LYS A 243 -5.68 23.51 3.42
CA LYS A 243 -4.62 23.72 2.41
C LYS A 243 -3.42 24.48 2.95
N ALA A 244 -3.65 25.53 3.73
CA ALA A 244 -2.56 26.30 4.34
C ALA A 244 -1.76 25.47 5.35
N GLU A 245 -2.43 24.63 6.14
CA GLU A 245 -1.79 23.73 7.09
C GLU A 245 -0.96 22.64 6.38
N MET A 246 -1.51 22.04 5.32
CA MET A 246 -0.78 21.04 4.52
C MET A 246 0.43 21.63 3.78
N ARG A 247 0.35 22.90 3.36
CA ARG A 247 1.52 23.64 2.83
C ARG A 247 2.59 23.85 3.89
N ALA A 248 2.20 24.19 5.13
CA ALA A 248 3.15 24.32 6.24
C ALA A 248 3.87 23.01 6.56
N LEU A 249 3.25 21.87 6.24
CA LEU A 249 3.84 20.53 6.36
C LEU A 249 4.71 20.11 5.16
N GLY A 250 5.00 21.03 4.22
CA GLY A 250 5.92 20.77 3.10
C GLY A 250 5.33 19.95 1.95
N MET A 251 3.99 19.80 1.88
CA MET A 251 3.34 19.11 0.77
C MET A 251 3.32 20.01 -0.49
N PRO A 252 3.77 19.53 -1.66
CA PRO A 252 3.87 20.35 -2.88
C PRO A 252 2.49 20.84 -3.39
N GLU A 253 2.42 22.11 -3.82
CA GLU A 253 1.22 22.68 -4.45
C GLU A 253 0.93 21.99 -5.80
N GLY A 254 -0.35 21.64 -6.04
CA GLY A 254 -0.80 21.06 -7.31
C GLY A 254 -0.59 19.55 -7.46
N ALA A 255 -0.10 18.86 -6.42
CA ALA A 255 -0.04 17.40 -6.45
C ALA A 255 -1.45 16.80 -6.21
N PRO A 256 -1.93 15.86 -7.05
CA PRO A 256 -3.21 15.16 -6.83
C PRO A 256 -3.32 14.47 -5.46
N THR A 257 -2.19 14.24 -4.80
CA THR A 257 -2.08 13.72 -3.43
C THR A 257 -2.62 14.70 -2.38
N LEU A 258 -2.41 16.01 -2.54
CA LEU A 258 -2.90 17.03 -1.62
C LEU A 258 -4.45 17.09 -1.61
N ASP A 259 -5.05 16.99 -2.79
CA ASP A 259 -6.51 17.01 -2.96
C ASP A 259 -7.17 15.69 -2.51
N ARG A 260 -6.54 14.54 -2.76
CA ARG A 260 -7.02 13.25 -2.22
C ARG A 260 -6.98 13.19 -0.70
N SER A 261 -6.04 13.88 -0.08
CA SER A 261 -5.98 14.02 1.38
C SER A 261 -7.07 14.95 1.92
N LEU A 262 -7.44 16.02 1.20
CA LEU A 262 -8.60 16.87 1.53
C LEU A 262 -9.92 16.10 1.46
N GLU A 263 -10.07 15.21 0.47
CA GLU A 263 -11.26 14.35 0.34
C GLU A 263 -11.49 13.46 1.56
N GLY A 264 -10.43 13.06 2.29
CA GLY A 264 -10.54 12.25 3.50
C GLY A 264 -10.81 13.06 4.78
N LEU A 265 -10.57 14.37 4.75
CA LEU A 265 -10.63 15.25 5.94
C LEU A 265 -11.97 15.98 6.07
N ILE A 266 -12.69 16.20 4.96
CA ILE A 266 -13.95 16.95 4.95
C ILE A 266 -15.14 15.99 4.86
N PRO A 267 -16.04 15.97 5.87
CA PRO A 267 -17.22 15.11 5.87
C PRO A 267 -18.09 15.28 4.62
N GLY A 268 -18.49 14.16 4.00
CA GLY A 268 -19.36 14.13 2.81
C GLY A 268 -18.64 14.23 1.46
N ILE A 269 -17.35 14.59 1.41
CA ILE A 269 -16.54 14.49 0.18
C ILE A 269 -16.21 13.03 -0.21
N PRO A 270 -15.93 12.09 0.72
CA PRO A 270 -15.70 10.69 0.36
C PRO A 270 -16.88 10.04 -0.37
N ASP A 271 -18.11 10.47 -0.05
CA ASP A 271 -19.34 9.96 -0.68
C ASP A 271 -19.49 10.42 -2.13
N HIS A 272 -18.78 11.48 -2.52
CA HIS A 272 -18.75 12.01 -3.87
C HIS A 272 -17.89 11.18 -4.84
N ARG A 273 -17.08 10.22 -4.39
CA ARG A 273 -16.20 9.45 -5.30
C ARG A 273 -17.00 8.60 -6.30
N LEU A 274 -16.66 8.72 -7.58
CA LEU A 274 -17.33 8.00 -8.67
C LEU A 274 -17.28 6.46 -8.49
N GLU A 275 -16.25 5.92 -7.84
CA GLU A 275 -16.13 4.51 -7.47
C GLU A 275 -17.30 4.03 -6.58
N ARG A 276 -17.77 4.87 -5.67
CA ARG A 276 -18.89 4.54 -4.79
C ARG A 276 -20.20 4.49 -5.57
N TYR A 277 -20.39 5.43 -6.49
CA TYR A 277 -21.50 5.41 -7.45
C TYR A 277 -21.50 4.15 -8.31
N ILE A 278 -20.35 3.78 -8.90
CA ILE A 278 -20.22 2.54 -9.69
C ILE A 278 -20.57 1.32 -8.84
N THR A 279 -20.11 1.29 -7.58
CA THR A 279 -20.37 0.18 -6.66
C THR A 279 -21.85 0.07 -6.32
N ALA A 280 -22.49 1.18 -5.94
CA ALA A 280 -23.90 1.22 -5.60
C ALA A 280 -24.79 0.82 -6.80
N VAL A 281 -24.51 1.36 -7.99
CA VAL A 281 -25.23 1.02 -9.22
C VAL A 281 -25.02 -0.44 -9.62
N ARG A 282 -23.79 -0.97 -9.49
CA ARG A 282 -23.48 -2.37 -9.82
C ARG A 282 -24.25 -3.35 -8.94
N ARG A 283 -24.46 -3.05 -7.65
CA ARG A 283 -25.27 -3.89 -6.76
C ARG A 283 -26.69 -4.08 -7.30
N GLN A 284 -27.25 -3.08 -7.97
CA GLN A 284 -28.61 -3.10 -8.49
C GLN A 284 -28.78 -3.88 -9.80
N THR A 285 -27.68 -4.23 -10.50
CA THR A 285 -27.77 -5.02 -11.74
C THR A 285 -27.97 -6.52 -11.49
N GLY A 286 -28.04 -6.96 -10.23
CA GLY A 286 -28.18 -8.37 -9.86
C GLY A 286 -26.99 -9.27 -10.25
N SER A 287 -25.87 -8.68 -10.72
CA SER A 287 -24.66 -9.40 -11.16
C SER A 287 -23.75 -9.83 -10.00
N VAL A 288 -24.29 -10.00 -8.80
CA VAL A 288 -23.52 -10.41 -7.62
C VAL A 288 -23.66 -11.92 -7.43
N ALA A 289 -22.59 -12.66 -7.70
CA ALA A 289 -22.41 -13.99 -7.13
C ALA A 289 -22.35 -13.82 -5.60
N LYS A 290 -23.19 -14.57 -4.87
CA LYS A 290 -23.19 -14.63 -3.40
C LYS A 290 -21.77 -14.91 -2.89
N GLY A 291 -21.08 -13.88 -2.38
CA GLY A 291 -19.71 -13.99 -1.89
C GLY A 291 -19.06 -12.67 -1.49
N GLU A 292 -19.51 -11.52 -2.02
CA GLU A 292 -18.90 -10.21 -1.75
C GLU A 292 -19.65 -9.33 -0.72
N THR A 293 -20.56 -9.92 0.08
CA THR A 293 -21.55 -9.14 0.87
C THR A 293 -21.30 -9.09 2.38
N LEU A 294 -20.06 -9.04 2.89
CA LEU A 294 -19.85 -9.01 4.36
C LEU A 294 -18.89 -7.95 4.92
N ALA A 295 -18.30 -7.06 4.11
CA ALA A 295 -17.30 -6.10 4.63
C ALA A 295 -17.79 -4.66 4.84
N ALA A 296 -19.06 -4.32 4.56
CA ALA A 296 -19.54 -2.92 4.61
C ALA A 296 -20.72 -2.68 5.58
N GLU A 297 -21.19 -3.70 6.31
CA GLU A 297 -22.48 -3.63 7.02
C GLU A 297 -22.43 -3.22 8.49
N ARG A 298 -21.28 -2.81 9.04
CA ARG A 298 -21.24 -2.26 10.40
C ARG A 298 -20.54 -0.93 10.40
N VAL A 299 -21.31 0.17 10.33
CA VAL A 299 -21.33 1.25 11.33
C VAL A 299 -22.46 2.23 10.92
N ILE A 300 -23.26 2.62 11.91
CA ILE A 300 -24.22 3.75 12.03
C ILE A 300 -25.62 3.24 12.45
N ARG A 301 -25.72 2.70 13.68
CA ARG A 301 -26.64 3.22 14.71
C ARG A 301 -26.30 2.68 16.12
N SER A 302 -26.54 3.59 17.06
CA SER A 302 -26.25 3.74 18.49
C SER A 302 -25.12 2.94 19.18
N ALA A 303 -24.20 3.70 19.80
CA ALA A 303 -23.18 3.19 20.70
C ALA A 303 -23.77 2.44 21.91
N LEU A 304 -25.05 2.65 22.24
CA LEU A 304 -25.75 1.93 23.29
C LEU A 304 -26.46 0.65 22.81
N GLU A 305 -26.87 0.53 21.54
CA GLU A 305 -27.35 -0.74 20.96
C GLU A 305 -26.20 -1.74 20.84
N ALA A 306 -25.01 -1.30 20.43
CA ALA A 306 -23.82 -2.14 20.38
C ALA A 306 -23.40 -2.68 21.77
N VAL A 307 -23.63 -1.90 22.83
CA VAL A 307 -23.41 -2.35 24.22
C VAL A 307 -24.60 -3.18 24.73
N ARG A 308 -25.82 -2.94 24.26
CA ARG A 308 -27.00 -3.78 24.58
C ARG A 308 -26.82 -5.20 24.03
N GLU A 309 -26.29 -5.34 22.82
CA GLU A 309 -25.92 -6.63 22.23
C GLU A 309 -24.77 -7.33 22.98
N LYS A 310 -23.83 -6.58 23.56
CA LYS A 310 -22.69 -7.10 24.37
C LYS A 310 -22.96 -7.16 25.88
N SER A 311 -24.16 -6.77 26.34
CA SER A 311 -24.46 -6.60 27.77
C SER A 311 -24.46 -7.89 28.59
N GLY A 312 -24.40 -9.06 27.94
CA GLY A 312 -24.16 -10.34 28.59
C GLY A 312 -22.74 -10.52 29.16
N ASP A 313 -21.75 -9.80 28.63
CA ASP A 313 -20.32 -10.03 28.91
C ASP A 313 -19.66 -8.93 29.77
N LEU A 314 -20.30 -7.78 29.95
CA LEU A 314 -19.77 -6.66 30.73
C LEU A 314 -20.31 -6.66 32.16
N LYS A 315 -19.41 -6.59 33.16
CA LYS A 315 -19.84 -6.47 34.55
C LYS A 315 -20.39 -5.06 34.80
N PRO A 316 -21.48 -4.87 35.57
CA PRO A 316 -22.11 -3.55 35.80
C PRO A 316 -21.17 -2.46 36.36
N THR A 317 -20.01 -2.86 36.89
CA THR A 317 -18.99 -2.00 37.50
C THR A 317 -17.86 -1.58 36.55
N GLU A 318 -17.81 -2.07 35.31
CA GLU A 318 -16.72 -1.73 34.37
C GLU A 318 -16.83 -0.30 33.85
N SER A 319 -15.66 0.36 33.77
CA SER A 319 -15.53 1.78 33.47
C SER A 319 -15.26 1.98 31.99
N ILE A 320 -16.23 2.54 31.27
CA ILE A 320 -16.22 2.74 29.82
C ILE A 320 -15.73 4.16 29.51
N SER A 321 -14.82 4.29 28.56
CA SER A 321 -14.31 5.60 28.10
C SER A 321 -15.11 6.10 26.89
N ALA A 322 -15.43 7.39 26.88
CA ALA A 322 -16.19 8.05 25.83
C ALA A 322 -15.70 9.47 25.59
N LEU A 323 -15.99 10.02 24.42
CA LEU A 323 -15.91 11.44 24.11
C LEU A 323 -17.32 12.04 24.17
N VAL A 324 -17.40 13.23 24.76
CA VAL A 324 -18.66 13.96 24.96
C VAL A 324 -18.51 15.32 24.34
N ARG A 325 -19.42 15.67 23.44
CA ARG A 325 -19.58 17.04 22.94
C ARG A 325 -20.64 17.73 23.77
N LEU A 326 -20.29 18.88 24.32
CA LEU A 326 -21.15 19.73 25.13
C LEU A 326 -21.72 20.88 24.29
N ARG A 327 -22.87 21.40 24.71
CA ARG A 327 -23.52 22.54 24.07
C ARG A 327 -22.76 23.85 24.32
N ASP A 328 -22.12 23.96 25.49
CA ASP A 328 -21.29 25.09 25.92
C ASP A 328 -19.94 24.58 26.48
N SER A 329 -18.83 25.22 26.10
CA SER A 329 -17.47 24.94 26.59
C SER A 329 -17.30 25.14 28.10
N ARG A 330 -18.26 25.79 28.78
CA ARG A 330 -18.29 25.99 30.24
C ARG A 330 -19.25 25.06 30.99
N ALA A 331 -20.04 24.25 30.28
CA ALA A 331 -20.98 23.34 30.91
C ALA A 331 -20.26 22.29 31.79
N LYS A 332 -20.82 22.02 32.97
CA LYS A 332 -20.35 20.99 33.91
C LYS A 332 -21.14 19.71 33.70
N LEU A 333 -20.45 18.58 33.82
CA LEU A 333 -21.07 17.25 33.76
C LEU A 333 -21.36 16.72 35.18
N PRO A 334 -22.27 15.75 35.32
CA PRO A 334 -22.55 15.07 36.58
C PRO A 334 -21.29 14.42 37.21
N GLU A 335 -21.21 14.39 38.54
CA GLU A 335 -20.09 13.75 39.27
C GLU A 335 -20.02 12.22 39.06
N SER A 336 -21.06 11.61 38.52
CA SER A 336 -21.12 10.18 38.22
C SER A 336 -20.17 9.72 37.10
N VAL A 337 -19.57 10.66 36.36
CA VAL A 337 -18.52 10.37 35.38
C VAL A 337 -17.20 11.07 35.74
N LYS A 338 -16.09 10.38 35.54
CA LYS A 338 -14.75 10.99 35.63
C LYS A 338 -14.44 11.73 34.33
N THR A 339 -14.21 13.02 34.41
CA THR A 339 -13.86 13.84 33.23
C THR A 339 -12.35 13.84 33.00
N GLY A 340 -11.94 13.72 31.73
CA GLY A 340 -10.57 13.90 31.27
C GLY A 340 -10.36 15.24 30.55
N PRO A 341 -9.30 15.38 29.72
CA PRO A 341 -8.98 16.62 29.03
C PRO A 341 -10.14 17.15 28.16
N ARG A 342 -10.30 18.47 28.13
CA ARG A 342 -11.31 19.22 27.35
C ARG A 342 -10.63 20.02 26.25
N ASN A 343 -11.16 19.94 25.04
CA ASN A 343 -10.76 20.76 23.90
C ASN A 343 -12.02 21.44 23.32
N GLY A 344 -12.16 22.75 23.58
CA GLY A 344 -13.37 23.50 23.27
C GLY A 344 -14.62 22.89 23.92
N ASN A 345 -15.59 22.51 23.10
CA ASN A 345 -16.83 21.89 23.55
C ASN A 345 -16.73 20.35 23.68
N ILE A 346 -15.59 19.74 23.38
CA ILE A 346 -15.43 18.28 23.43
C ILE A 346 -14.57 17.89 24.63
N MET A 347 -14.97 16.87 25.35
CA MET A 347 -14.31 16.41 26.57
C MET A 347 -14.32 14.89 26.64
N SER A 348 -13.22 14.30 27.09
CA SER A 348 -13.21 12.86 27.41
C SER A 348 -13.89 12.60 28.75
N VAL A 349 -14.62 11.49 28.86
CA VAL A 349 -15.26 11.04 30.09
C VAL A 349 -15.05 9.55 30.27
N ARG A 350 -15.07 9.09 31.52
CA ARG A 350 -15.03 7.69 31.87
C ARG A 350 -16.03 7.40 32.98
N GLY A 351 -16.92 6.43 32.78
CA GLY A 351 -17.99 6.10 33.72
C GLY A 351 -18.54 4.71 33.50
N THR A 352 -19.39 4.23 34.41
CA THR A 352 -20.14 2.99 34.18
C THR A 352 -21.15 3.18 33.04
N LEU A 353 -21.66 2.09 32.49
CA LEU A 353 -22.67 2.15 31.42
C LEU A 353 -23.89 3.00 31.82
N ASP A 354 -24.35 2.87 33.06
CA ASP A 354 -25.49 3.65 33.56
C ASP A 354 -25.15 5.13 33.74
N ALA A 355 -23.92 5.46 34.14
CA ALA A 355 -23.47 6.85 34.21
C ALA A 355 -23.41 7.50 32.82
N LEU A 356 -22.97 6.75 31.79
CA LEU A 356 -22.94 7.25 30.41
C LEU A 356 -24.34 7.40 29.80
N ARG A 357 -25.31 6.55 30.18
CA ARG A 357 -26.73 6.70 29.79
C ARG A 357 -27.37 7.95 30.40
N GLN A 358 -27.08 8.22 31.66
CA GLN A 358 -27.51 9.47 32.30
C GLN A 358 -26.89 10.69 31.61
N LEU A 359 -25.66 10.56 31.12
CA LEU A 359 -24.99 11.63 30.42
C LEU A 359 -25.53 11.89 29.01
N GLU A 360 -25.93 10.85 28.28
CA GLU A 360 -26.59 11.01 26.97
C GLU A 360 -27.92 11.76 27.09
N SER A 361 -28.59 11.62 28.23
CA SER A 361 -29.84 12.33 28.54
C SER A 361 -29.64 13.69 29.21
N ASP A 362 -28.40 14.13 29.43
CA ASP A 362 -28.09 15.44 30.00
C ASP A 362 -28.33 16.56 28.96
N PRO A 363 -29.11 17.61 29.28
CA PRO A 363 -29.43 18.69 28.34
C PRO A 363 -28.21 19.48 27.86
N ASN A 364 -27.09 19.41 28.57
CA ASN A 364 -25.83 20.04 28.19
C ASN A 364 -24.98 19.19 27.22
N VAL A 365 -25.34 17.92 27.01
CA VAL A 365 -24.65 17.00 26.12
C VAL A 365 -25.30 17.01 24.74
N VAL A 366 -24.51 17.31 23.72
CA VAL A 366 -24.92 17.34 22.31
C VAL A 366 -24.74 15.97 21.67
N SER A 367 -23.65 15.28 22.01
CA SER A 367 -23.40 13.93 21.53
C SER A 367 -22.44 13.19 22.46
N LEU A 368 -22.66 11.89 22.63
CA LEU A 368 -21.80 10.99 23.38
C LEU A 368 -21.32 9.87 22.46
N GLN A 369 -20.00 9.68 22.38
CA GLN A 369 -19.37 8.68 21.54
C GLN A 369 -18.46 7.79 22.39
N ILE A 370 -18.82 6.52 22.57
CA ILE A 370 -17.93 5.55 23.21
C ILE A 370 -16.68 5.37 22.34
N SER A 371 -15.51 5.23 22.97
CA SER A 371 -14.27 4.94 22.25
C SER A 371 -14.45 3.70 21.36
N ARG A 372 -14.05 3.78 20.09
CA ARG A 372 -14.16 2.67 19.13
C ARG A 372 -13.05 1.65 19.39
N ASP A 373 -13.35 0.38 19.17
CA ASP A 373 -12.31 -0.65 19.00
C ASP A 373 -11.50 -0.35 17.72
N ALA A 374 -10.23 -0.80 17.67
CA ALA A 374 -9.39 -0.69 16.47
C ALA A 374 -10.06 -1.34 15.25
N GLY A 375 -9.86 -0.77 14.05
CA GLY A 375 -10.48 -1.24 12.80
C GLY A 375 -10.14 -2.70 12.44
N PHE A 376 -10.96 -3.30 11.58
CA PHE A 376 -10.85 -4.70 11.13
C PHE A 376 -9.48 -5.03 10.49
N SER A 377 -9.07 -6.29 10.63
CA SER A 377 -7.77 -6.87 10.24
C SER A 377 -7.56 -6.95 8.70
N GLU A 378 -6.50 -6.31 8.18
CA GLU A 378 -6.13 -6.30 6.74
C GLU A 378 -5.63 -7.64 6.16
N LEU A 379 -5.23 -8.65 6.96
CA LEU A 379 -4.90 -9.99 6.42
C LEU A 379 -6.07 -10.58 5.63
N ALA A 380 -7.29 -10.31 6.11
CA ALA A 380 -8.52 -10.75 5.47
C ALA A 380 -8.72 -10.14 4.07
N THR A 381 -7.97 -9.09 3.73
CA THR A 381 -8.02 -8.40 2.43
C THR A 381 -6.82 -8.77 1.55
N SER A 382 -5.63 -8.93 2.12
CA SER A 382 -4.41 -9.23 1.36
C SER A 382 -4.39 -10.65 0.78
N LEU A 383 -4.83 -11.66 1.55
CA LEU A 383 -4.84 -13.05 1.11
C LEU A 383 -5.77 -13.27 -0.11
N PRO A 384 -7.02 -12.76 -0.12
CA PRO A 384 -7.84 -12.78 -1.33
C PRO A 384 -7.30 -11.95 -2.48
N PHE A 385 -6.62 -10.83 -2.21
CA PHE A 385 -6.09 -9.95 -3.25
C PHE A 385 -5.04 -10.66 -4.13
N VAL A 386 -4.23 -11.54 -3.52
CA VAL A 386 -3.25 -12.40 -4.22
C VAL A 386 -3.80 -13.79 -4.58
N HIS A 387 -5.10 -14.01 -4.43
CA HIS A 387 -5.78 -15.29 -4.68
C HIS A 387 -5.24 -16.49 -3.85
N GLY A 388 -4.68 -16.25 -2.66
CA GLY A 388 -4.22 -17.31 -1.78
C GLY A 388 -5.38 -18.14 -1.21
N ASP A 389 -6.48 -17.47 -0.88
CA ASP A 389 -7.70 -18.08 -0.34
C ASP A 389 -8.35 -19.10 -1.30
N ILE A 390 -8.15 -18.95 -2.61
CA ILE A 390 -8.65 -19.88 -3.62
C ILE A 390 -7.93 -21.23 -3.54
N VAL A 391 -6.63 -21.22 -3.21
CA VAL A 391 -5.81 -22.45 -3.10
C VAL A 391 -6.24 -23.29 -1.89
N HIS A 392 -6.72 -22.64 -0.82
CA HIS A 392 -7.21 -23.31 0.39
C HIS A 392 -8.57 -24.01 0.21
N ARG A 393 -9.31 -23.70 -0.87
CA ARG A 393 -10.68 -24.17 -1.07
C ARG A 393 -10.76 -25.31 -2.08
N PRO A 394 -11.81 -26.16 -2.02
CA PRO A 394 -12.07 -27.13 -3.07
C PRO A 394 -12.18 -26.47 -4.45
N PRO A 395 -11.69 -27.12 -5.53
CA PRO A 395 -11.19 -28.49 -5.55
C PRO A 395 -9.69 -28.64 -5.19
N ILE A 396 -8.98 -27.56 -4.83
CA ILE A 396 -7.53 -27.63 -4.54
C ILE A 396 -7.29 -28.10 -3.10
N ALA A 397 -7.85 -27.39 -2.12
CA ALA A 397 -7.76 -27.69 -0.70
C ALA A 397 -6.33 -27.94 -0.18
N GLU A 398 -5.34 -27.20 -0.71
CA GLU A 398 -3.95 -27.29 -0.28
C GLU A 398 -3.66 -26.23 0.79
N ARG A 399 -3.00 -26.64 1.88
CA ARG A 399 -2.70 -25.76 3.04
C ARG A 399 -1.23 -25.79 3.47
N GLY A 400 -0.38 -26.61 2.83
CA GLY A 400 1.08 -26.58 3.04
C GLY A 400 1.66 -27.67 3.95
N ASP A 401 0.91 -28.69 4.36
CA ASP A 401 1.30 -29.71 5.34
C ASP A 401 2.51 -30.59 4.95
N LYS A 402 2.88 -30.60 3.66
CA LYS A 402 4.06 -31.30 3.13
C LYS A 402 5.17 -30.36 2.65
N ALA A 403 5.22 -29.13 3.20
CA ALA A 403 6.32 -28.20 3.00
C ALA A 403 6.79 -27.60 4.34
N LEU A 404 8.04 -27.15 4.34
CA LEU A 404 8.63 -26.35 5.39
C LEU A 404 8.62 -24.87 5.01
N LEU A 405 8.48 -24.03 6.02
CA LEU A 405 8.76 -22.61 5.94
C LEU A 405 9.99 -22.29 6.79
N GLY A 406 11.08 -21.92 6.12
CA GLY A 406 12.27 -21.40 6.77
C GLY A 406 12.12 -19.90 7.01
N LEU A 407 12.45 -19.41 8.20
CA LEU A 407 12.40 -17.98 8.52
C LEU A 407 13.75 -17.51 9.06
N ILE A 408 14.31 -16.46 8.46
CA ILE A 408 15.47 -15.75 8.99
C ILE A 408 15.01 -14.34 9.37
N ASP A 409 14.77 -14.13 10.67
CA ASP A 409 14.09 -12.91 11.18
C ASP A 409 14.37 -12.71 12.69
N THR A 410 13.71 -11.76 13.36
CA THR A 410 13.95 -11.38 14.76
C THR A 410 13.53 -12.43 15.80
N GLY A 411 12.83 -13.48 15.37
CA GLY A 411 12.25 -14.50 16.24
C GLY A 411 10.87 -14.91 15.80
N ILE A 412 10.21 -15.68 16.66
CA ILE A 412 8.79 -16.02 16.58
C ILE A 412 8.28 -16.23 18.00
N ASP A 413 7.11 -15.70 18.36
CA ASP A 413 6.50 -15.97 19.67
C ASP A 413 5.97 -17.41 19.67
N VAL A 414 6.71 -18.29 20.34
CA VAL A 414 6.41 -19.73 20.43
C VAL A 414 5.09 -20.03 21.12
N LEU A 415 4.56 -19.07 21.89
CA LEU A 415 3.28 -19.21 22.59
C LEU A 415 2.09 -18.74 21.74
N HIS A 416 2.33 -18.05 20.63
CA HIS A 416 1.24 -17.52 19.82
C HIS A 416 0.45 -18.64 19.15
N GLU A 417 -0.87 -18.69 19.40
CA GLU A 417 -1.73 -19.82 19.03
C GLU A 417 -1.85 -20.03 17.52
N ALA A 418 -1.57 -18.99 16.72
CA ALA A 418 -1.51 -19.10 15.26
C ALA A 418 -0.50 -20.14 14.77
N PHE A 419 0.50 -20.51 15.56
CA PHE A 419 1.53 -21.49 15.16
C PHE A 419 1.29 -22.89 15.73
N LEU A 420 0.12 -23.12 16.32
CA LEU A 420 -0.31 -24.45 16.73
C LEU A 420 -0.99 -25.17 15.55
N ASP A 421 -1.00 -26.50 15.61
CA ASP A 421 -1.82 -27.35 14.75
C ASP A 421 -3.22 -27.55 15.35
N ASP A 422 -4.08 -28.29 14.62
CA ASP A 422 -5.45 -28.56 15.03
C ASP A 422 -5.57 -29.39 16.34
N GLN A 423 -4.45 -29.99 16.80
CA GLN A 423 -4.36 -30.73 18.06
C GLN A 423 -3.73 -29.89 19.19
N GLY A 424 -3.38 -28.62 18.92
CA GLY A 424 -2.73 -27.73 19.87
C GLY A 424 -1.23 -27.95 20.01
N ALA A 425 -0.60 -28.76 19.16
CA ALA A 425 0.85 -28.95 19.16
C ALA A 425 1.54 -27.86 18.34
N SER A 426 2.78 -27.52 18.69
CA SER A 426 3.57 -26.55 17.92
C SER A 426 3.85 -27.04 16.50
N ARG A 427 3.64 -26.18 15.50
CA ARG A 427 4.14 -26.37 14.13
C ARG A 427 5.57 -25.86 13.95
N ILE A 428 6.13 -25.18 14.94
CA ILE A 428 7.53 -24.74 14.97
C ILE A 428 8.38 -25.94 15.40
N LEU A 429 9.22 -26.41 14.48
CA LEU A 429 10.06 -27.60 14.68
C LEU A 429 11.36 -27.27 15.41
N ALA A 430 11.93 -26.10 15.14
CA ALA A 430 13.12 -25.62 15.80
C ALA A 430 13.28 -24.10 15.67
N ILE A 431 13.99 -23.53 16.64
CA ILE A 431 14.48 -22.15 16.62
C ILE A 431 15.97 -22.17 16.91
N TRP A 432 16.80 -21.68 15.98
CA TRP A 432 18.20 -21.42 16.25
C TRP A 432 18.43 -19.93 16.51
N ASP A 433 18.66 -19.58 17.77
CA ASP A 433 19.03 -18.21 18.16
C ASP A 433 20.55 -18.07 18.16
N GLN A 434 21.10 -17.43 17.12
CA GLN A 434 22.53 -17.23 16.96
C GLN A 434 23.13 -16.22 17.95
N SER A 435 22.28 -15.41 18.59
CA SER A 435 22.70 -14.41 19.57
C SER A 435 22.75 -14.95 21.00
N ASN A 436 22.04 -16.03 21.28
CA ASN A 436 21.99 -16.64 22.61
C ASN A 436 22.98 -17.79 22.74
N ASN A 437 23.93 -17.73 23.67
CA ASN A 437 24.93 -18.77 23.92
C ASN A 437 24.72 -19.52 25.25
N THR A 438 23.50 -19.55 25.77
CA THR A 438 23.20 -20.15 27.09
C THR A 438 22.75 -21.61 27.04
N GLY A 439 22.28 -22.10 25.88
CA GLY A 439 21.84 -23.49 25.70
C GLY A 439 22.70 -24.30 24.73
N PRO A 440 22.23 -25.50 24.31
CA PRO A 440 22.96 -26.35 23.39
C PRO A 440 23.03 -25.73 21.99
N THR A 441 24.21 -25.78 21.38
CA THR A 441 24.41 -25.35 19.99
C THR A 441 23.88 -26.42 19.01
N PRO A 442 23.65 -26.10 17.73
CA PRO A 442 23.30 -27.12 16.75
C PRO A 442 24.34 -28.25 16.66
N ALA A 443 25.64 -27.94 16.78
CA ALA A 443 26.70 -28.95 16.82
C ALA A 443 26.59 -29.91 18.01
N VAL A 444 26.13 -29.43 19.17
CA VAL A 444 25.92 -30.27 20.36
C VAL A 444 24.67 -31.13 20.20
N ALA A 445 23.59 -30.55 19.67
CA ALA A 445 22.32 -31.25 19.50
C ALA A 445 22.36 -32.32 18.40
N ASP A 446 23.10 -32.08 17.32
CA ASP A 446 23.26 -33.01 16.20
C ASP A 446 24.65 -32.86 15.54
N PRO A 447 25.70 -33.44 16.17
CA PRO A 447 27.07 -33.32 15.70
C PRO A 447 27.32 -33.98 14.34
N ALA A 448 26.46 -34.92 13.93
CA ALA A 448 26.56 -35.57 12.63
C ALA A 448 26.17 -34.64 11.48
N CYS A 449 25.23 -33.71 11.73
CA CYS A 449 24.70 -32.83 10.71
C CYS A 449 25.23 -31.39 10.79
N PHE A 450 25.62 -30.93 11.99
CA PHE A 450 25.95 -29.52 12.24
C PHE A 450 27.27 -29.30 12.98
N SER A 451 28.26 -30.17 12.82
CA SER A 451 29.54 -30.14 13.56
C SER A 451 30.24 -28.78 13.61
N ASN A 452 30.09 -27.94 12.60
CA ASN A 452 30.72 -26.61 12.51
C ASN A 452 29.88 -25.46 13.09
N MET A 453 28.66 -25.73 13.56
CA MET A 453 27.77 -24.73 14.17
C MET A 453 27.91 -24.74 15.70
N THR A 454 29.04 -24.25 16.18
CA THR A 454 29.43 -24.33 17.59
C THR A 454 28.99 -23.13 18.43
N TYR A 455 28.02 -22.34 17.96
CA TYR A 455 27.53 -21.13 18.61
C TYR A 455 26.00 -21.03 18.51
N GLY A 456 25.43 -20.10 19.28
CA GLY A 456 23.99 -19.93 19.39
C GLY A 456 23.33 -21.05 20.20
N THR A 457 22.02 -20.94 20.38
CA THR A 457 21.20 -21.90 21.11
C THR A 457 20.14 -22.46 20.19
N LEU A 458 20.08 -23.78 20.06
CA LEU A 458 19.05 -24.50 19.32
C LEU A 458 17.96 -24.97 20.28
N TYR A 459 16.74 -24.51 20.06
CA TYR A 459 15.53 -24.99 20.71
C TYR A 459 14.79 -25.92 19.75
N LEU A 460 14.42 -27.10 20.22
CA LEU A 460 13.69 -28.11 19.46
C LEU A 460 12.19 -28.08 19.79
N ALA A 461 11.39 -28.77 18.99
CA ALA A 461 9.96 -28.91 19.20
C ALA A 461 9.59 -29.42 20.61
N SER A 462 10.45 -30.26 21.23
CA SER A 462 10.27 -30.72 22.61
C SER A 462 10.34 -29.57 23.61
N ASP A 463 11.31 -28.67 23.46
CA ASP A 463 11.50 -27.54 24.37
C ASP A 463 10.32 -26.57 24.25
N ILE A 464 9.89 -26.33 23.01
CA ILE A 464 8.72 -25.49 22.72
C ILE A 464 7.44 -26.10 23.32
N ALA A 465 7.28 -27.42 23.27
CA ALA A 465 6.12 -28.10 23.84
C ALA A 465 6.05 -27.93 25.36
N GLU A 466 7.19 -27.99 26.08
CA GLU A 466 7.24 -27.72 27.53
C GLU A 466 6.84 -26.28 27.87
N MET A 467 7.20 -25.31 27.02
CA MET A 467 6.81 -23.90 27.17
C MET A 467 5.31 -23.70 26.95
N ILE A 468 4.73 -24.35 25.92
CA ILE A 468 3.29 -24.29 25.64
C ILE A 468 2.48 -24.96 26.76
N ALA A 469 2.99 -26.07 27.31
CA ALA A 469 2.37 -26.75 28.45
C ALA A 469 2.43 -25.94 29.76
N GLY A 470 3.25 -24.88 29.80
CA GLY A 470 3.48 -24.07 30.99
C GLY A 470 4.41 -24.73 32.02
N ASN A 471 5.10 -25.81 31.65
CA ASN A 471 6.09 -26.47 32.48
C ASN A 471 7.40 -25.67 32.53
N GLU A 472 7.70 -24.95 31.46
CA GLU A 472 8.82 -24.00 31.37
C GLU A 472 8.34 -22.61 30.97
N THR A 473 9.04 -21.58 31.45
CA THR A 473 8.74 -20.20 31.05
C THR A 473 9.45 -19.89 29.74
N ALA A 474 8.70 -19.50 28.70
CA ALA A 474 9.27 -19.04 27.45
C ALA A 474 10.16 -17.79 27.68
N PRO A 475 11.46 -17.85 27.38
CA PRO A 475 12.35 -16.70 27.55
C PRO A 475 12.03 -15.61 26.53
N LEU A 476 12.35 -14.35 26.85
CA LEU A 476 11.91 -13.18 26.06
C LEU A 476 12.37 -13.22 24.59
N ASN A 477 13.53 -13.80 24.31
CA ASN A 477 14.04 -13.99 22.95
C ASN A 477 13.20 -14.98 22.13
N LEU A 478 12.52 -15.95 22.77
CA LEU A 478 11.54 -16.85 22.13
C LEU A 478 10.11 -16.31 22.16
N ARG A 479 9.93 -15.09 22.66
CA ARG A 479 8.67 -14.33 22.58
C ARG A 479 8.71 -13.25 21.51
N ASP A 480 9.82 -13.17 20.76
CA ASP A 480 10.07 -12.18 19.70
C ASP A 480 9.77 -10.75 20.13
N PHE A 481 10.60 -10.21 21.03
CA PHE A 481 10.44 -8.86 21.57
C PHE A 481 10.36 -7.74 20.52
N ARG A 482 10.94 -7.95 19.32
CA ARG A 482 10.85 -6.97 18.21
C ARG A 482 9.56 -7.10 17.40
N GLU A 483 8.77 -8.14 17.65
CA GLU A 483 7.47 -8.47 17.06
C GLU A 483 7.45 -8.72 15.54
N HIS A 484 8.55 -8.44 14.84
CA HIS A 484 8.65 -8.45 13.38
C HIS A 484 8.58 -9.87 12.81
N GLY A 485 9.38 -10.80 13.33
CA GLY A 485 9.44 -12.17 12.82
C GLY A 485 8.14 -12.96 13.03
N THR A 486 7.46 -12.76 14.16
CA THR A 486 6.12 -13.31 14.43
C THR A 486 5.08 -12.83 13.42
N HIS A 487 5.10 -11.53 13.13
CA HIS A 487 4.23 -10.93 12.14
C HIS A 487 4.48 -11.53 10.74
N VAL A 488 5.74 -11.56 10.31
CA VAL A 488 6.17 -12.16 9.03
C VAL A 488 5.78 -13.64 8.92
N ALA A 489 6.07 -14.43 9.95
CA ALA A 489 5.76 -15.86 9.99
C ALA A 489 4.26 -16.12 9.84
N SER A 490 3.41 -15.31 10.49
CA SER A 490 1.97 -15.50 10.45
C SER A 490 1.34 -15.16 9.10
N ILE A 491 1.86 -14.17 8.35
CA ILE A 491 1.44 -13.91 6.96
C ILE A 491 1.72 -15.14 6.10
N ALA A 492 2.87 -15.77 6.29
CA ALA A 492 3.31 -16.87 5.46
C ALA A 492 2.66 -18.21 5.84
N ALA A 493 2.49 -18.49 7.13
CA ALA A 493 2.05 -19.81 7.63
C ALA A 493 1.23 -19.76 8.95
N GLY A 494 0.69 -18.62 9.37
CA GLY A 494 -0.17 -18.54 10.54
C GLY A 494 -1.53 -19.21 10.30
N SER A 495 -2.05 -19.93 11.29
CA SER A 495 -3.42 -20.44 11.30
C SER A 495 -4.37 -19.36 11.80
N ALA A 496 -5.61 -19.38 11.31
CA ALA A 496 -6.65 -18.50 11.82
C ALA A 496 -6.88 -18.70 13.32
N VAL A 497 -6.80 -17.62 14.10
CA VAL A 497 -7.08 -17.63 15.54
C VAL A 497 -7.58 -16.25 15.99
N GLY A 498 -8.66 -16.22 16.78
CA GLY A 498 -9.26 -14.95 17.21
C GLY A 498 -9.67 -14.07 16.02
N LEU A 499 -9.02 -12.91 15.86
CA LEU A 499 -9.21 -11.98 14.74
C LEU A 499 -8.21 -12.18 13.59
N LEU A 500 -7.22 -13.05 13.77
CA LEU A 500 -6.25 -13.40 12.75
C LEU A 500 -6.88 -14.38 11.75
N SER A 501 -6.75 -14.09 10.45
CA SER A 501 -7.12 -15.02 9.38
C SER A 501 -5.99 -16.00 9.08
N ASP A 502 -6.25 -17.01 8.26
CA ASP A 502 -5.17 -17.86 7.76
C ASP A 502 -4.13 -17.02 7.00
N GLY A 503 -2.86 -17.33 7.21
CA GLY A 503 -1.78 -16.95 6.32
C GLY A 503 -1.82 -17.77 5.02
N MET A 504 -0.78 -17.62 4.20
CA MET A 504 -0.72 -18.29 2.89
C MET A 504 -0.64 -19.82 2.99
N ALA A 505 0.18 -20.39 3.86
CA ALA A 505 0.36 -21.84 4.03
C ALA A 505 0.13 -22.25 5.50
N PRO A 506 -1.12 -22.19 5.99
CA PRO A 506 -1.46 -22.30 7.41
C PRO A 506 -1.18 -23.68 8.02
N ALA A 507 -0.91 -24.71 7.22
CA ALA A 507 -0.53 -26.04 7.71
C ALA A 507 0.98 -26.34 7.56
N ALA A 508 1.77 -25.41 7.03
CA ALA A 508 3.21 -25.59 6.90
C ALA A 508 3.90 -25.67 8.27
N ARG A 509 4.98 -26.45 8.35
CA ARG A 509 5.84 -26.53 9.54
C ARG A 509 6.95 -25.49 9.44
N LEU A 510 7.33 -24.88 10.56
CA LEU A 510 8.26 -23.76 10.59
C LEU A 510 9.62 -24.16 11.17
N VAL A 511 10.70 -23.63 10.59
CA VAL A 511 12.04 -23.66 11.16
C VAL A 511 12.57 -22.24 11.16
N VAL A 512 12.91 -21.70 12.33
CA VAL A 512 13.25 -20.28 12.49
C VAL A 512 14.72 -20.15 12.89
N VAL A 513 15.39 -19.16 12.33
CA VAL A 513 16.73 -18.73 12.73
C VAL A 513 16.68 -17.26 13.10
N VAL A 514 17.16 -16.93 14.30
CA VAL A 514 17.34 -15.55 14.77
C VAL A 514 18.79 -15.16 14.52
N PRO A 515 19.10 -14.39 13.47
CA PRO A 515 20.47 -14.09 13.12
C PRO A 515 21.06 -13.06 14.08
N LYS A 516 22.35 -13.22 14.39
CA LYS A 516 23.10 -12.18 15.09
C LYS A 516 23.50 -11.08 14.11
N LEU A 517 22.94 -9.88 14.31
CA LEU A 517 23.06 -8.76 13.36
C LEU A 517 24.28 -7.87 13.60
N LYS A 518 24.81 -7.82 14.82
CA LYS A 518 25.92 -6.95 15.19
C LYS A 518 27.16 -7.77 15.57
N THR A 519 28.31 -7.33 15.10
CA THR A 519 29.62 -7.80 15.58
C THR A 519 30.01 -7.02 16.83
N ASP A 520 30.13 -7.70 17.96
CA ASP A 520 30.66 -7.12 19.19
C ASP A 520 32.09 -7.63 19.43
N ALA A 521 33.06 -6.72 19.56
CA ALA A 521 34.48 -7.07 19.72
C ALA A 521 34.80 -7.82 21.02
N GLY A 522 33.92 -7.72 22.02
CA GLY A 522 34.04 -8.43 23.31
C GLY A 522 33.36 -9.79 23.35
N ASP A 523 32.64 -10.20 22.30
CA ASP A 523 31.96 -11.49 22.26
C ASP A 523 32.91 -12.57 21.69
N PRO A 524 33.17 -13.67 22.41
CA PRO A 524 34.00 -14.78 21.91
C PRO A 524 33.46 -15.41 20.62
N PHE A 525 32.17 -15.21 20.29
CA PHE A 525 31.50 -15.71 19.09
C PHE A 525 30.95 -14.56 18.23
N SER A 526 31.73 -13.49 18.05
CA SER A 526 31.37 -12.35 17.21
C SER A 526 31.20 -12.76 15.73
N VAL A 527 29.95 -12.90 15.29
CA VAL A 527 29.58 -13.16 13.88
C VAL A 527 28.80 -11.96 13.35
N GLY A 528 29.20 -11.46 12.17
CA GLY A 528 28.54 -10.32 11.52
C GLY A 528 27.38 -10.76 10.63
N TYR A 529 26.58 -9.78 10.16
CA TYR A 529 25.38 -10.00 9.35
C TYR A 529 25.58 -11.06 8.24
N SER A 530 26.65 -10.96 7.45
CA SER A 530 26.87 -11.87 6.32
C SER A 530 27.10 -13.31 6.76
N VAL A 531 27.86 -13.50 7.84
CA VAL A 531 28.17 -14.83 8.39
C VAL A 531 26.92 -15.44 8.99
N SER A 532 26.18 -14.69 9.80
CA SER A 532 24.95 -15.15 10.44
C SER A 532 23.90 -15.63 9.44
N HIS A 533 23.69 -14.87 8.36
CA HIS A 533 22.73 -15.23 7.31
C HIS A 533 23.18 -16.42 6.46
N ASN A 534 24.47 -16.52 6.14
CA ASN A 534 25.02 -17.67 5.44
C ASN A 534 24.81 -18.97 6.23
N ASP A 535 25.17 -18.95 7.51
CA ASP A 535 25.04 -20.13 8.36
C ASP A 535 23.58 -20.50 8.59
N ALA A 536 22.69 -19.50 8.72
CA ALA A 536 21.25 -19.69 8.83
C ALA A 536 20.69 -20.44 7.60
N LEU A 537 21.08 -20.02 6.39
CA LEU A 537 20.66 -20.70 5.17
C LEU A 537 21.18 -22.13 5.09
N TYR A 538 22.45 -22.36 5.43
CA TYR A 538 23.02 -23.71 5.46
C TYR A 538 22.28 -24.62 6.45
N PHE A 539 21.98 -24.12 7.66
CA PHE A 539 21.16 -24.82 8.65
C PHE A 539 19.79 -25.21 8.08
N LEU A 540 19.05 -24.25 7.52
CA LEU A 540 17.73 -24.47 6.94
C LEU A 540 17.75 -25.47 5.79
N LYS A 541 18.73 -25.35 4.88
CA LYS A 541 18.93 -26.29 3.76
C LYS A 541 19.19 -27.70 4.27
N ARG A 542 20.11 -27.87 5.22
CA ARG A 542 20.43 -29.20 5.79
C ARG A 542 19.23 -29.80 6.53
N VAL A 543 18.45 -29.01 7.27
CA VAL A 543 17.20 -29.48 7.91
C VAL A 543 16.20 -29.99 6.86
N SER A 544 16.04 -29.28 5.73
CA SER A 544 15.10 -29.68 4.66
C SER A 544 15.40 -31.05 4.03
N GLU A 545 16.66 -31.49 4.08
CA GLU A 545 17.12 -32.77 3.53
C GLU A 545 16.71 -33.98 4.37
N GLY A 546 16.22 -33.76 5.60
CA GLY A 546 15.84 -34.82 6.53
C GLY A 546 17.05 -35.51 7.16
N GLY A 547 16.77 -36.53 7.98
CA GLY A 547 17.81 -37.25 8.74
C GLY A 547 18.58 -36.35 9.71
N THR A 548 17.92 -35.34 10.28
CA THR A 548 18.46 -34.46 11.34
C THR A 548 17.64 -34.63 12.61
N THR A 549 18.14 -34.14 13.74
CA THR A 549 17.38 -34.09 15.00
C THR A 549 16.10 -33.24 14.90
N VAL A 550 16.08 -32.23 14.02
CA VAL A 550 14.93 -31.34 13.79
C VAL A 550 13.86 -32.01 12.94
N LEU A 551 14.29 -32.76 11.93
CA LEU A 551 13.40 -33.37 10.95
C LEU A 551 13.99 -34.66 10.38
N THR A 552 13.26 -35.76 10.56
CA THR A 552 13.66 -37.09 10.05
C THR A 552 13.41 -37.24 8.55
N GLU A 553 12.29 -36.74 8.06
CA GLU A 553 11.85 -36.89 6.67
C GLU A 553 12.34 -35.74 5.78
N LYS A 554 12.62 -36.01 4.50
CA LYS A 554 12.94 -34.96 3.54
C LYS A 554 11.67 -34.18 3.16
N LEU A 555 11.72 -32.86 3.24
CA LEU A 555 10.62 -31.97 2.82
C LEU A 555 11.15 -30.77 2.05
N PRO A 556 10.42 -30.28 1.03
CA PRO A 556 10.78 -29.04 0.37
C PRO A 556 10.60 -27.85 1.31
N MET A 557 11.41 -26.80 1.11
CA MET A 557 11.40 -25.59 1.94
C MET A 557 11.35 -24.32 1.09
N ALA A 558 10.45 -23.42 1.45
CA ALA A 558 10.51 -22.01 1.05
C ALA A 558 11.08 -21.19 2.20
N VAL A 559 12.14 -20.42 1.95
CA VAL A 559 12.82 -19.59 2.97
C VAL A 559 12.43 -18.14 2.79
N ASN A 560 11.96 -17.50 3.86
CA ASN A 560 11.70 -16.07 3.91
C ASN A 560 12.84 -15.32 4.62
N VAL A 561 13.39 -14.32 3.95
CA VAL A 561 14.41 -13.41 4.50
C VAL A 561 13.87 -11.98 4.45
N SER A 562 13.51 -11.42 5.60
CA SER A 562 12.95 -10.06 5.70
C SER A 562 13.88 -9.09 6.42
N LEU A 563 15.17 -9.31 6.23
CA LEU A 563 16.29 -8.49 6.69
C LEU A 563 17.20 -8.16 5.49
N GLY A 564 17.96 -7.07 5.56
CA GLY A 564 18.87 -6.66 4.49
C GLY A 564 19.92 -5.66 4.97
N MET A 565 21.02 -5.55 4.21
CA MET A 565 22.03 -4.51 4.35
C MET A 565 22.03 -3.59 3.13
N ASN A 566 22.65 -2.41 3.27
CA ASN A 566 22.67 -1.40 2.22
C ASN A 566 24.05 -1.14 1.62
N ALA A 567 25.13 -1.23 2.39
CA ALA A 567 26.47 -1.06 1.84
C ALA A 567 26.90 -2.34 1.12
N GLY A 568 27.37 -2.18 -0.12
CA GLY A 568 27.82 -3.27 -0.97
C GLY A 568 27.69 -2.90 -2.44
N ALA A 569 28.01 -3.85 -3.34
CA ALA A 569 28.07 -3.59 -4.77
C ALA A 569 26.70 -3.62 -5.48
N HIS A 570 25.66 -4.20 -4.86
CA HIS A 570 24.29 -4.32 -5.40
C HIS A 570 24.20 -4.97 -6.78
N ASP A 571 25.14 -5.84 -7.14
CA ASP A 571 25.25 -6.43 -8.48
C ASP A 571 25.22 -7.95 -8.49
N GLY A 572 25.01 -8.59 -7.32
CA GLY A 572 24.93 -10.04 -7.18
C GLY A 572 26.26 -10.72 -6.86
N THR A 573 27.36 -9.97 -6.73
CA THR A 573 28.70 -10.59 -6.68
C THR A 573 29.32 -10.64 -5.29
N SER A 574 28.77 -9.95 -4.27
CA SER A 574 29.35 -10.01 -2.93
C SER A 574 29.38 -11.47 -2.43
N PRO A 575 30.31 -11.85 -1.53
CA PRO A 575 30.40 -13.22 -1.04
C PRO A 575 29.10 -13.73 -0.42
N LEU A 576 28.30 -12.83 0.18
CA LEU A 576 26.98 -13.13 0.70
C LEU A 576 25.98 -13.44 -0.42
N GLU A 577 25.92 -12.63 -1.46
CA GLU A 577 25.01 -12.88 -2.60
C GLU A 577 25.41 -14.15 -3.35
N ALA A 578 26.70 -14.34 -3.58
CA ALA A 578 27.24 -15.56 -4.18
C ALA A 578 26.95 -16.80 -3.33
N SER A 579 26.92 -16.68 -2.00
CA SER A 579 26.55 -17.79 -1.12
C SER A 579 25.05 -18.14 -1.24
N PHE A 580 24.18 -17.14 -1.32
CA PHE A 580 22.74 -17.32 -1.57
C PHE A 580 22.46 -17.99 -2.91
N ASP A 581 23.27 -17.70 -3.93
CA ASP A 581 23.16 -18.39 -5.23
C ASP A 581 23.74 -19.80 -5.20
N SER A 582 24.90 -19.99 -4.56
CA SER A 582 25.58 -21.30 -4.54
C SER A 582 24.87 -22.35 -3.68
N ILE A 583 24.20 -21.96 -2.59
CA ILE A 583 23.49 -22.91 -1.71
C ILE A 583 22.33 -23.64 -2.41
N THR A 584 21.82 -23.05 -3.49
CA THR A 584 20.78 -23.67 -4.34
C THR A 584 21.35 -24.23 -5.64
N ASN A 585 22.67 -24.39 -5.74
CA ASN A 585 23.40 -24.72 -6.97
C ASN A 585 22.96 -23.80 -8.13
N LYS A 586 23.03 -22.48 -7.90
CA LYS A 586 22.52 -21.44 -8.81
C LYS A 586 21.04 -21.66 -9.18
N GLY A 587 20.22 -22.01 -8.19
CA GLY A 587 18.78 -22.20 -8.31
C GLY A 587 18.35 -23.50 -8.98
N GLN A 588 19.28 -24.45 -9.20
CA GLN A 588 19.01 -25.72 -9.85
C GLN A 588 18.52 -26.80 -8.89
N ASP A 589 18.84 -26.67 -7.60
CA ASP A 589 18.38 -27.59 -6.56
C ASP A 589 16.85 -27.61 -6.46
N GLU A 590 16.28 -28.81 -6.47
CA GLU A 590 14.85 -29.00 -6.38
C GLU A 590 14.33 -28.76 -4.96
N GLY A 591 13.16 -28.14 -4.86
CA GLY A 591 12.42 -28.06 -3.59
C GLY A 591 12.99 -27.10 -2.55
N PHE A 592 13.95 -26.25 -2.91
CA PHE A 592 14.47 -25.22 -2.03
C PHE A 592 14.49 -23.87 -2.76
N ALA A 593 13.80 -22.87 -2.21
CA ALA A 593 13.71 -21.53 -2.80
C ALA A 593 13.82 -20.45 -1.73
N ILE A 594 14.55 -19.38 -2.04
CA ILE A 594 14.78 -18.25 -1.14
C ILE A 594 13.99 -17.04 -1.65
N VAL A 595 13.18 -16.46 -0.78
CA VAL A 595 12.39 -15.27 -1.02
C VAL A 595 12.88 -14.19 -0.07
N LYS A 596 13.21 -13.02 -0.62
CA LYS A 596 13.67 -11.88 0.16
C LYS A 596 12.82 -10.64 -0.10
N SER A 597 12.55 -9.90 0.97
CA SER A 597 12.00 -8.55 0.84
C SER A 597 12.94 -7.62 0.05
N ALA A 598 12.39 -6.75 -0.81
CA ALA A 598 13.21 -5.86 -1.65
C ALA A 598 13.97 -4.80 -0.83
N GLY A 599 13.49 -4.41 0.35
CA GLY A 599 14.05 -3.33 1.17
C GLY A 599 13.12 -2.12 1.22
N ASN A 600 13.32 -1.27 2.22
CA ASN A 600 12.49 -0.10 2.50
C ASN A 600 13.29 1.21 2.39
N GLU A 601 14.20 1.30 1.42
CA GLU A 601 15.21 2.38 1.36
C GLU A 601 14.83 3.54 0.45
N ARG A 602 13.83 3.36 -0.42
CA ARG A 602 13.40 4.40 -1.34
C ARG A 602 12.85 5.60 -0.57
N GLY A 603 13.33 6.80 -0.92
CA GLY A 603 12.89 8.05 -0.32
C GLY A 603 13.52 8.36 1.05
N TRP A 604 14.42 7.52 1.55
CA TRP A 604 15.16 7.73 2.80
C TRP A 604 16.56 8.32 2.60
N GLY A 605 16.98 8.52 1.35
CA GLY A 605 18.28 9.09 0.99
C GLY A 605 19.49 8.28 1.46
N GLY A 606 19.36 6.94 1.51
CA GLY A 606 20.47 6.03 1.79
C GLY A 606 21.34 5.69 0.57
N HIS A 607 20.95 6.15 -0.62
CA HIS A 607 21.68 5.96 -1.88
C HIS A 607 21.80 7.28 -2.63
N ALA A 608 22.96 7.48 -3.25
CA ALA A 608 23.22 8.57 -4.17
C ALA A 608 24.00 8.08 -5.38
N ARG A 609 23.88 8.83 -6.47
CA ARG A 609 24.57 8.54 -7.71
C ARG A 609 25.15 9.80 -8.31
N THR A 610 26.33 9.66 -8.90
CA THR A 610 26.95 10.73 -9.65
C THR A 610 27.73 10.20 -10.86
N THR A 611 28.32 11.13 -11.61
CA THR A 611 29.17 10.82 -12.76
C THR A 611 30.47 11.59 -12.60
N ALA A 612 31.57 10.85 -12.51
CA ALA A 612 32.91 11.42 -12.46
C ALA A 612 33.33 11.92 -13.85
N PHE A 613 34.04 13.03 -13.86
CA PHE A 613 34.64 13.64 -15.05
C PHE A 613 35.92 14.35 -14.63
N GLN A 614 36.69 14.86 -15.60
CA GLN A 614 37.85 15.71 -15.32
C GLN A 614 37.40 17.07 -14.75
N GLY A 615 37.18 17.09 -13.43
CA GLY A 615 36.71 18.22 -12.65
C GLY A 615 36.08 17.77 -11.33
N LEU A 616 35.97 18.71 -10.38
CA LEU A 616 35.41 18.43 -9.07
C LEU A 616 33.89 18.28 -9.15
N LYS A 617 33.38 17.12 -8.71
CA LYS A 617 31.97 16.90 -8.41
C LYS A 617 31.84 16.41 -6.98
N SER A 618 30.82 16.86 -6.25
CA SER A 618 30.64 16.45 -4.85
C SER A 618 29.32 15.72 -4.67
N ILE A 619 29.36 14.63 -3.91
CA ILE A 619 28.17 13.95 -3.38
C ILE A 619 28.03 14.43 -1.93
N ALA A 620 26.98 15.18 -1.63
CA ALA A 620 26.76 15.72 -0.30
C ALA A 620 25.68 14.92 0.45
N TRP A 621 25.81 14.87 1.77
CA TRP A 621 24.77 14.37 2.66
C TRP A 621 24.63 15.26 3.88
N ASN A 622 23.43 15.26 4.45
CA ASN A 622 23.19 15.83 5.76
C ASN A 622 23.32 14.73 6.81
N SER A 623 24.17 14.97 7.80
CA SER A 623 24.34 14.14 9.00
C SER A 623 23.55 14.75 10.15
N GLY A 624 22.64 13.99 10.74
CA GLY A 624 21.84 14.37 11.90
C GLY A 624 22.59 14.25 13.24
N ASN A 625 21.96 14.73 14.31
CA ASN A 625 22.50 14.73 15.69
C ASN A 625 22.32 13.38 16.42
N ALA A 626 21.95 12.30 15.72
CA ALA A 626 21.72 11.03 16.39
C ALA A 626 23.04 10.40 16.84
N VAL A 627 23.07 9.92 18.09
CA VAL A 627 24.24 9.25 18.68
C VAL A 627 24.43 7.90 18.00
N ARG A 628 25.61 7.70 17.42
CA ARG A 628 26.00 6.46 16.75
C ARG A 628 27.51 6.31 16.77
N THR A 629 27.94 5.06 16.68
CA THR A 629 29.36 4.68 16.83
C THR A 629 30.14 4.86 15.53
N GLU A 630 29.46 4.86 14.38
CA GLU A 630 30.09 4.89 13.07
C GLU A 630 29.07 5.30 11.99
N ASP A 631 29.51 6.07 10.99
CA ASP A 631 28.93 6.07 9.65
C ASP A 631 29.80 5.22 8.73
N TYR A 632 29.20 4.24 8.07
CA TYR A 632 29.86 3.39 7.08
C TYR A 632 29.22 3.62 5.71
N ILE A 633 30.02 4.05 4.75
CA ILE A 633 29.59 4.39 3.39
C ILE A 633 30.46 3.63 2.39
N GLU A 634 29.85 2.99 1.40
CA GLU A 634 30.57 2.38 0.29
C GLU A 634 30.25 3.07 -1.03
N VAL A 635 31.29 3.23 -1.84
CA VAL A 635 31.25 3.86 -3.14
C VAL A 635 31.73 2.86 -4.18
N TRP A 636 30.93 2.58 -5.19
CA TRP A 636 31.24 1.59 -6.23
C TRP A 636 31.24 2.24 -7.62
N TYR A 637 32.26 1.91 -8.41
CA TYR A 637 32.43 2.41 -9.77
C TYR A 637 33.23 1.43 -10.63
N ASN A 638 33.20 1.62 -11.95
CA ASN A 638 33.78 0.63 -12.86
C ASN A 638 35.30 0.49 -12.66
N GLY A 639 35.81 -0.74 -12.67
CA GLY A 639 37.24 -1.04 -12.48
C GLY A 639 38.19 -0.42 -13.52
N ARG A 640 37.66 0.01 -14.67
CA ARG A 640 38.43 0.64 -15.75
C ARG A 640 38.54 2.16 -15.62
N ASP A 641 37.79 2.77 -14.70
CA ASP A 641 37.83 4.21 -14.46
C ASP A 641 38.77 4.51 -13.28
N GLU A 642 39.62 5.52 -13.44
CA GLU A 642 40.49 6.03 -12.39
C GLU A 642 39.85 7.30 -11.78
N ILE A 643 39.54 7.23 -10.49
CA ILE A 643 38.83 8.28 -9.74
C ILE A 643 39.54 8.53 -8.42
N GLU A 644 39.71 9.79 -8.07
CA GLU A 644 40.24 10.27 -6.81
C GLU A 644 39.14 10.82 -5.90
N PHE A 645 39.33 10.64 -4.60
CA PHE A 645 38.34 11.03 -3.58
C PHE A 645 38.95 11.86 -2.45
N SER A 646 38.22 12.84 -1.95
CA SER A 646 38.52 13.50 -0.68
C SER A 646 37.23 13.80 0.08
N LEU A 647 37.30 13.87 1.41
CA LEU A 647 36.15 14.14 2.27
C LEU A 647 36.18 15.59 2.73
N THR A 648 35.02 16.25 2.71
CA THR A 648 34.81 17.57 3.28
C THR A 648 33.87 17.48 4.47
N ASP A 649 34.31 18.00 5.62
CA ASP A 649 33.51 18.05 6.84
C ASP A 649 32.54 19.26 6.85
N PRO A 650 31.60 19.32 7.82
CA PRO A 650 30.62 20.40 7.91
C PRO A 650 31.16 21.81 8.13
N VAL A 651 32.43 21.98 8.54
CA VAL A 651 33.07 23.30 8.69
C VAL A 651 33.97 23.66 7.51
N GLY A 652 34.11 22.76 6.53
CA GLY A 652 34.83 22.98 5.28
C GLY A 652 36.28 22.49 5.28
N ASN A 653 36.72 21.73 6.29
CA ASN A 653 38.02 21.07 6.23
C ASN A 653 37.97 19.94 5.20
N VAL A 654 39.06 19.72 4.48
CA VAL A 654 39.17 18.71 3.42
C VAL A 654 40.26 17.72 3.78
N SER A 655 40.01 16.41 3.61
CA SER A 655 41.03 15.37 3.82
C SER A 655 42.11 15.40 2.74
N SER A 656 43.19 14.67 2.98
CA SER A 656 44.06 14.18 1.91
C SER A 656 43.27 13.35 0.88
N VAL A 657 43.82 13.27 -0.33
CA VAL A 657 43.21 12.55 -1.46
C VAL A 657 43.49 11.05 -1.35
N ALA A 658 42.44 10.25 -1.40
CA ALA A 658 42.51 8.81 -1.65
C ALA A 658 42.60 8.57 -3.17
N SER A 659 43.64 7.84 -3.59
CA SER A 659 43.96 7.53 -5.00
C SER A 659 44.66 6.16 -5.07
N GLU A 660 44.90 5.62 -6.26
CA GLU A 660 45.65 4.36 -6.38
C GLU A 660 47.07 4.42 -5.77
N SER A 661 47.69 5.61 -5.80
CA SER A 661 49.01 5.85 -5.21
C SER A 661 48.96 6.07 -3.69
N ASN A 662 47.79 6.41 -3.16
CA ASN A 662 47.52 6.64 -1.74
C ASN A 662 46.16 6.03 -1.37
N PRO A 663 46.04 4.69 -1.35
CA PRO A 663 44.75 4.02 -1.29
C PRO A 663 44.07 4.15 0.07
N VAL A 664 44.83 4.37 1.15
CA VAL A 664 44.29 4.48 2.50
C VAL A 664 44.64 5.82 3.11
N VAL A 665 43.62 6.62 3.41
CA VAL A 665 43.73 7.89 4.14
C VAL A 665 43.11 7.73 5.52
N HIS A 666 43.89 8.01 6.56
CA HIS A 666 43.43 8.06 7.95
C HIS A 666 43.69 9.45 8.53
N GLU A 667 42.63 10.21 8.78
CA GLU A 667 42.76 11.59 9.25
C GLU A 667 41.70 11.95 10.29
N THR A 668 41.94 13.04 11.01
CA THR A 668 40.94 13.66 11.87
C THR A 668 40.34 14.86 11.18
N LEU A 669 39.03 14.83 10.94
CA LEU A 669 38.27 15.94 10.39
C LEU A 669 37.11 16.30 11.32
N GLY A 670 37.01 17.57 11.71
CA GLY A 670 35.90 18.06 12.52
C GLY A 670 35.69 17.33 13.85
N GLY A 671 36.74 16.75 14.44
CA GLY A 671 36.64 15.92 15.66
C GLY A 671 36.17 14.48 15.43
N ASN A 672 36.30 13.96 14.20
CA ASN A 672 35.96 12.58 13.82
C ASN A 672 37.19 11.91 13.20
N PHE A 673 37.44 10.65 13.56
CA PHE A 673 38.37 9.78 12.85
C PHE A 673 37.72 9.35 11.53
N CYS A 674 38.27 9.83 10.42
CA CYS A 674 37.80 9.53 9.07
C CYS A 674 38.80 8.60 8.39
N THR A 675 38.29 7.50 7.83
CA THR A 675 39.07 6.57 7.01
C THR A 675 38.46 6.47 5.62
N LEU A 676 39.28 6.70 4.60
CA LEU A 676 38.96 6.43 3.20
C LEU A 676 39.88 5.30 2.75
N ASP A 677 39.31 4.15 2.42
CA ASP A 677 40.04 2.94 2.00
C ASP A 677 39.60 2.55 0.58
N LEU A 678 40.44 2.85 -0.40
CA LEU A 678 40.22 2.60 -1.81
C LEU A 678 40.80 1.25 -2.21
N VAL A 679 39.91 0.35 -2.62
CA VAL A 679 40.22 -0.97 -3.14
C VAL A 679 40.00 -0.97 -4.65
N SER A 680 41.09 -0.98 -5.42
CA SER A 680 41.05 -1.12 -6.88
C SER A 680 40.94 -2.59 -7.29
N ASN A 681 40.18 -2.88 -8.34
CA ASN A 681 39.93 -4.23 -8.86
C ASN A 681 39.49 -5.22 -7.76
N HIS A 682 38.39 -4.90 -7.07
CA HIS A 682 37.84 -5.69 -5.98
C HIS A 682 37.65 -7.17 -6.40
N ASP A 683 38.03 -8.09 -5.53
CA ASP A 683 38.11 -9.53 -5.84
C ASP A 683 36.77 -10.15 -6.31
N ASP A 684 35.65 -9.56 -5.91
CA ASP A 684 34.30 -10.07 -6.18
C ASP A 684 33.84 -9.84 -7.63
N ASN A 685 34.16 -8.69 -8.23
CA ASN A 685 33.61 -8.27 -9.53
C ASN A 685 34.60 -7.51 -10.43
N GLY A 686 35.81 -7.22 -9.94
CA GLY A 686 36.80 -6.42 -10.64
C GLY A 686 36.48 -4.93 -10.72
N ASP A 687 35.42 -4.45 -10.07
CA ASP A 687 35.12 -3.02 -9.95
C ASP A 687 35.93 -2.38 -8.82
N ASN A 688 35.94 -1.05 -8.76
CA ASN A 688 36.63 -0.31 -7.71
C ASN A 688 35.66 0.04 -6.59
N CYS A 689 36.12 -0.02 -5.34
CA CYS A 689 35.34 0.28 -4.14
C CYS A 689 36.09 1.22 -3.20
N LEU A 690 35.47 2.34 -2.81
CA LEU A 690 35.94 3.16 -1.69
C LEU A 690 35.06 2.91 -0.47
N LYS A 691 35.69 2.49 0.63
CA LYS A 691 35.07 2.34 1.94
C LYS A 691 35.37 3.57 2.78
N LEU A 692 34.32 4.30 3.15
CA LEU A 692 34.38 5.49 3.98
C LEU A 692 33.83 5.16 5.38
N ARG A 693 34.67 5.36 6.40
CA ARG A 693 34.31 5.19 7.81
C ARG A 693 34.48 6.50 8.56
N ILE A 694 33.44 6.96 9.25
CA ILE A 694 33.49 8.15 10.10
C ILE A 694 33.14 7.72 11.52
N VAL A 695 34.10 7.85 12.43
CA VAL A 695 33.95 7.46 13.84
C VAL A 695 34.18 8.70 14.71
N PRO A 696 33.32 9.01 15.68
CA PRO A 696 33.51 10.20 16.49
C PRO A 696 34.70 10.04 17.45
N GLN A 697 35.49 11.09 17.65
CA GLN A 697 36.53 11.09 18.71
C GLN A 697 35.93 11.19 20.11
N SER A 698 34.70 11.70 20.20
CA SER A 698 33.96 11.87 21.44
C SER A 698 32.53 11.31 21.31
N ALA A 699 31.53 11.97 21.90
CA ALA A 699 30.21 11.38 22.11
C ALA A 699 29.36 11.19 20.84
N GLN A 700 29.62 11.92 19.75
CA GLN A 700 28.77 11.89 18.55
C GLN A 700 29.51 12.33 17.29
N ILE A 701 29.09 11.78 16.14
CA ILE A 701 29.56 12.22 14.82
C ILE A 701 29.07 13.64 14.57
N GLN A 702 29.93 14.48 13.99
CA GLN A 702 29.57 15.86 13.68
C GLN A 702 28.35 15.92 12.74
N SER A 703 27.36 16.70 13.16
CA SER A 703 26.19 16.97 12.35
C SER A 703 26.41 18.12 11.38
N GLY A 704 25.58 18.16 10.35
CA GLY A 704 25.67 19.13 9.26
C GLY A 704 26.02 18.49 7.93
N ARG A 705 26.42 19.33 6.98
CA ARG A 705 26.62 18.91 5.59
C ARG A 705 28.03 18.39 5.37
N TRP A 706 28.13 17.09 5.16
CA TRP A 706 29.36 16.45 4.68
C TRP A 706 29.33 16.36 3.16
N ALA A 707 30.51 16.23 2.54
CA ALA A 707 30.60 15.97 1.11
C ALA A 707 31.79 15.06 0.76
N LEU A 708 31.54 14.08 -0.11
CA LEU A 708 32.57 13.31 -0.78
C LEU A 708 32.87 13.99 -2.13
N ASN A 709 34.07 14.50 -2.28
CA ASN A 709 34.60 15.02 -3.52
C ASN A 709 35.04 13.88 -4.41
N VAL A 710 34.66 13.94 -5.67
CA VAL A 710 34.87 12.93 -6.70
C VAL A 710 35.52 13.62 -7.89
N ILE A 711 36.71 13.18 -8.26
CA ILE A 711 37.50 13.75 -9.35
C ILE A 711 37.89 12.61 -10.31
N GLY A 712 37.41 12.65 -11.55
CA GLY A 712 37.80 11.68 -12.57
C GLY A 712 39.18 12.01 -13.15
N VAL A 713 40.10 11.04 -13.12
CA VAL A 713 41.46 11.16 -13.67
C VAL A 713 41.49 10.61 -15.08
N ASP A 714 41.18 9.33 -15.25
CA ASP A 714 41.06 8.61 -16.52
C ASP A 714 39.74 7.84 -16.56
N ILE A 715 38.72 8.40 -17.22
CA ILE A 715 37.39 7.80 -17.33
C ILE A 715 37.27 7.08 -18.69
N ARG A 716 37.24 5.75 -18.65
CA ARG A 716 37.16 4.86 -19.82
C ARG A 716 35.76 4.30 -20.06
N THR A 717 34.83 4.54 -19.14
CA THR A 717 33.44 4.11 -19.25
C THR A 717 32.47 5.29 -19.15
N THR A 718 31.34 5.14 -18.44
CA THR A 718 30.38 6.21 -18.17
C THR A 718 30.81 7.13 -17.02
N GLY A 719 31.82 6.72 -16.23
CA GLY A 719 32.20 7.40 -15.00
C GLY A 719 31.12 7.33 -13.92
N LEU A 720 30.17 6.40 -14.01
CA LEU A 720 29.10 6.26 -13.03
C LEU A 720 29.65 5.85 -11.67
N VAL A 721 29.22 6.54 -10.62
CA VAL A 721 29.62 6.27 -9.25
C VAL A 721 28.35 6.18 -8.40
N ASP A 722 28.13 5.02 -7.79
CA ASP A 722 27.04 4.77 -6.86
C ASP A 722 27.56 4.77 -5.43
N VAL A 723 26.79 5.35 -4.50
CA VAL A 723 27.17 5.51 -3.09
C VAL A 723 26.04 5.08 -2.18
N TRP A 724 26.30 4.13 -1.30
CA TRP A 724 25.35 3.66 -0.29
C TRP A 724 25.89 3.89 1.11
N VAL A 725 25.00 4.27 2.03
CA VAL A 725 25.29 4.25 3.46
C VAL A 725 24.74 2.95 4.05
N GLU A 726 25.54 2.28 4.89
CA GLU A 726 25.04 1.16 5.68
C GLU A 726 24.01 1.66 6.67
N ARG A 727 22.90 0.94 6.74
CA ARG A 727 21.73 1.41 7.46
C ARG A 727 21.93 1.21 8.96
N ASP A 728 21.70 2.28 9.71
CA ASP A 728 21.44 2.21 11.14
C ASP A 728 19.95 2.50 11.40
N ASP A 729 19.20 1.42 11.62
CA ASP A 729 17.73 1.43 11.82
C ASP A 729 17.27 2.38 12.93
N ASP A 730 18.11 2.56 13.95
CA ASP A 730 17.76 3.33 15.13
C ASP A 730 17.87 4.85 14.88
N SER A 731 18.74 5.27 13.95
CA SER A 731 19.11 6.68 13.79
C SER A 731 18.77 7.29 12.43
N ARG A 732 18.91 6.54 11.33
CA ARG A 732 18.82 7.02 9.92
C ARG A 732 19.41 8.42 9.73
N ALA A 733 20.57 8.65 10.35
CA ALA A 733 21.12 10.00 10.53
C ALA A 733 21.73 10.58 9.25
N VAL A 734 22.13 9.73 8.32
CA VAL A 734 22.76 10.11 7.05
C VAL A 734 21.69 10.14 5.96
N ARG A 735 21.56 11.30 5.29
CA ARG A 735 20.68 11.45 4.13
C ARG A 735 21.38 12.19 3.00
N PHE A 736 21.61 11.50 1.89
CA PHE A 736 22.18 12.08 0.69
C PHE A 736 21.26 13.16 0.07
N ALA A 737 21.89 14.16 -0.54
CA ALA A 737 21.22 15.26 -1.24
C ALA A 737 22.05 15.72 -2.46
N PRO A 738 21.60 15.44 -3.70
CA PRO A 738 20.37 14.70 -4.05
C PRO A 738 20.47 13.21 -3.73
N GLU A 739 19.33 12.59 -3.41
CA GLU A 739 19.20 11.13 -3.29
C GLU A 739 18.92 10.50 -4.67
N GLU A 740 19.31 9.25 -4.85
CA GLU A 740 18.88 8.39 -5.95
C GLU A 740 17.82 7.41 -5.42
N GLN A 741 16.75 7.21 -6.20
CA GLN A 741 15.57 6.43 -5.79
C GLN A 741 15.48 5.06 -6.48
N GLN A 742 16.39 4.78 -7.42
CA GLN A 742 16.57 3.48 -8.06
C GLN A 742 17.84 2.79 -7.59
N VAL A 743 17.94 1.48 -7.76
CA VAL A 743 19.08 0.67 -7.25
C VAL A 743 19.21 0.78 -5.73
N THR A 744 18.06 0.67 -5.06
CA THR A 744 17.95 0.76 -3.61
C THR A 744 17.56 -0.58 -2.97
N LEU A 745 17.58 -1.68 -3.72
CA LEU A 745 17.30 -3.01 -3.17
C LEU A 745 18.29 -3.33 -2.07
N SER A 746 17.85 -3.84 -0.93
CA SER A 746 18.82 -4.29 0.07
C SER A 746 19.46 -5.62 -0.34
N ILE A 747 20.73 -5.77 -0.01
CA ILE A 747 21.50 -7.01 -0.21
C ILE A 747 21.04 -8.04 0.86
N PRO A 748 20.92 -9.34 0.53
CA PRO A 748 21.27 -10.00 -0.74
C PRO A 748 20.10 -10.17 -1.71
N GLY A 749 19.17 -9.21 -1.81
CA GLY A 749 18.03 -9.29 -2.75
C GLY A 749 18.41 -9.13 -4.21
N THR A 750 19.64 -8.69 -4.43
CA THR A 750 20.30 -8.49 -5.71
C THR A 750 20.96 -9.78 -6.25
N ALA A 751 21.05 -10.84 -5.44
CA ALA A 751 21.48 -12.17 -5.89
C ALA A 751 20.55 -12.75 -6.98
N ASP A 752 21.08 -13.57 -7.88
CA ASP A 752 20.40 -13.98 -9.11
C ASP A 752 19.21 -14.91 -8.84
N THR A 753 19.39 -15.85 -7.92
CA THR A 753 18.44 -16.94 -7.63
C THR A 753 17.40 -16.59 -6.57
N VAL A 754 17.68 -15.56 -5.76
CA VAL A 754 16.80 -15.06 -4.71
C VAL A 754 15.61 -14.36 -5.33
N ILE A 755 14.39 -14.71 -4.92
CA ILE A 755 13.18 -14.04 -5.40
C ILE A 755 12.97 -12.76 -4.58
N ALA A 756 13.21 -11.60 -5.19
CA ALA A 756 13.06 -10.30 -4.53
C ALA A 756 11.63 -9.77 -4.68
N VAL A 757 11.03 -9.33 -3.57
CA VAL A 757 9.60 -8.97 -3.51
C VAL A 757 9.40 -7.52 -3.06
N ALA A 758 8.80 -6.71 -3.93
CA ALA A 758 8.39 -5.34 -3.65
C ALA A 758 7.06 -5.27 -2.86
N ALA A 759 6.82 -4.16 -2.17
CA ALA A 759 5.59 -3.94 -1.40
C ALA A 759 4.58 -3.10 -2.16
N SER A 760 3.31 -3.53 -2.10
CA SER A 760 2.18 -2.84 -2.69
C SER A 760 1.02 -2.72 -1.70
N HIS A 761 0.04 -1.91 -2.04
CA HIS A 761 -1.24 -1.87 -1.35
C HIS A 761 -2.08 -3.10 -1.73
N SER A 762 -2.94 -3.54 -0.81
CA SER A 762 -3.91 -4.62 -0.98
C SER A 762 -5.16 -4.20 -1.78
N THR A 763 -5.09 -3.08 -2.53
CA THR A 763 -6.24 -2.46 -3.21
C THR A 763 -5.92 -2.06 -4.65
N PRO A 764 -6.91 -2.10 -5.57
CA PRO A 764 -6.77 -1.58 -6.93
C PRO A 764 -7.10 -0.08 -7.02
N PRO A 765 -6.45 0.70 -7.92
CA PRO A 765 -5.38 0.28 -8.82
C PRO A 765 -4.10 -0.09 -8.07
N LEU A 766 -3.28 -0.99 -8.65
CA LEU A 766 -2.04 -1.44 -8.00
C LEU A 766 -1.15 -0.23 -7.68
N GLN A 767 -0.96 0.02 -6.39
CA GLN A 767 -0.13 1.10 -5.86
C GLN A 767 1.04 0.50 -5.09
N LEU A 768 2.26 0.98 -5.36
CA LEU A 768 3.46 0.59 -4.61
C LEU A 768 3.48 1.30 -3.25
N THR A 769 3.91 0.59 -2.22
CA THR A 769 4.25 1.22 -0.93
C THR A 769 5.42 2.17 -1.13
N ALA A 770 5.30 3.41 -0.65
CA ALA A 770 6.23 4.50 -0.97
C ALA A 770 7.70 4.20 -0.63
N SER A 771 7.95 3.45 0.45
CA SER A 771 9.29 3.06 0.89
C SER A 771 9.86 1.86 0.14
N SER A 772 9.07 1.13 -0.65
CA SER A 772 9.51 -0.08 -1.33
C SER A 772 10.69 0.23 -2.25
N SER A 773 11.81 -0.45 -2.00
CA SER A 773 13.01 -0.30 -2.79
C SER A 773 12.78 -0.66 -4.26
N SER A 774 13.47 0.08 -5.13
CA SER A 774 13.38 -0.07 -6.59
C SER A 774 14.70 -0.59 -7.13
N GLY A 775 14.62 -1.40 -8.18
CA GLY A 775 15.78 -1.78 -8.96
C GLY A 775 16.13 -0.76 -10.05
N PRO A 776 16.83 -1.19 -11.10
CA PRO A 776 17.43 -2.53 -11.28
C PRO A 776 18.56 -2.81 -10.27
N THR A 777 19.27 -3.94 -10.38
CA THR A 777 20.59 -4.09 -9.71
C THR A 777 21.58 -3.08 -10.30
N ARG A 778 22.73 -2.83 -9.64
CA ARG A 778 23.78 -1.92 -10.16
C ARG A 778 24.29 -2.38 -11.53
N SER A 779 24.36 -3.70 -11.74
CA SER A 779 24.71 -4.35 -13.00
C SER A 779 23.58 -4.40 -14.04
N GLY A 780 22.39 -3.85 -13.74
CA GLY A 780 21.24 -3.79 -14.66
C GLY A 780 20.32 -5.01 -14.60
N GLY A 781 20.47 -5.87 -13.61
CA GLY A 781 19.63 -7.05 -13.36
C GLY A 781 18.18 -6.68 -13.05
N ALA A 782 17.26 -7.48 -13.60
CA ALA A 782 15.81 -7.31 -13.44
C ALA A 782 15.35 -7.70 -12.03
N LYS A 783 15.42 -6.74 -11.10
CA LYS A 783 14.93 -6.81 -9.72
C LYS A 783 14.08 -5.58 -9.39
N PRO A 784 13.13 -5.65 -8.44
CA PRO A 784 12.60 -6.86 -7.82
C PRO A 784 11.93 -7.76 -8.87
N ASP A 785 11.69 -9.03 -8.53
CA ASP A 785 11.10 -10.00 -9.45
C ASP A 785 9.60 -9.77 -9.62
N ILE A 786 8.90 -9.52 -8.51
CA ILE A 786 7.46 -9.29 -8.41
C ILE A 786 7.15 -8.38 -7.21
N CYS A 787 5.88 -8.03 -7.03
CA CYS A 787 5.37 -7.40 -5.81
C CYS A 787 4.24 -8.19 -5.16
N ALA A 788 4.02 -7.94 -3.88
CA ALA A 788 2.91 -8.47 -3.09
C ALA A 788 2.41 -7.42 -2.08
N PRO A 789 1.25 -7.62 -1.43
CA PRO A 789 0.75 -6.67 -0.43
C PRO A 789 1.71 -6.52 0.75
N GLY A 790 2.10 -5.29 1.06
CA GLY A 790 2.98 -4.94 2.16
C GLY A 790 2.59 -3.65 2.87
N GLN A 791 1.46 -3.02 2.52
CA GLN A 791 0.92 -1.85 3.22
C GLN A 791 -0.12 -2.30 4.25
N ASP A 792 0.06 -1.86 5.49
CA ASP A 792 -0.86 -2.02 6.64
C ASP A 792 -1.38 -3.45 6.82
N ILE A 793 -0.53 -4.44 6.54
CA ILE A 793 -0.88 -5.86 6.64
C ILE A 793 -1.06 -6.19 8.12
N VAL A 794 -2.26 -6.64 8.49
CA VAL A 794 -2.50 -7.10 9.87
C VAL A 794 -2.07 -8.54 9.99
N ALA A 795 -1.27 -8.88 10.99
CA ALA A 795 -0.85 -10.25 11.26
C ALA A 795 -0.62 -10.48 12.76
N ALA A 796 -0.09 -11.63 13.16
CA ALA A 796 0.13 -11.98 14.56
C ALA A 796 1.04 -10.95 15.27
N ARG A 797 0.69 -10.64 16.51
CA ARG A 797 1.48 -9.76 17.38
C ARG A 797 2.19 -10.60 18.43
N ALA A 798 3.50 -10.39 18.55
CA ALA A 798 4.33 -11.10 19.51
C ALA A 798 4.28 -10.47 20.91
N ASN A 799 4.81 -11.20 21.90
CA ASN A 799 5.16 -10.67 23.21
C ASN A 799 3.98 -10.04 23.98
N THR A 800 2.76 -10.54 23.76
CA THR A 800 1.57 -10.11 24.49
C THR A 800 1.11 -11.18 25.48
N ASN A 801 0.31 -10.81 26.48
CA ASN A 801 -0.31 -11.80 27.38
C ASN A 801 -1.50 -12.51 26.73
N ASN A 802 -2.02 -11.99 25.61
CA ASN A 802 -3.05 -12.62 24.82
C ASN A 802 -2.42 -13.17 23.54
N HIS A 803 -2.12 -14.46 23.55
CA HIS A 803 -1.44 -15.20 22.47
C HIS A 803 -2.23 -15.33 21.14
N ARG A 804 -3.20 -14.43 20.93
CA ARG A 804 -4.06 -14.29 19.75
C ARG A 804 -4.09 -12.86 19.21
N ASP A 805 -3.30 -11.97 19.80
CA ASP A 805 -3.27 -10.55 19.44
C ASP A 805 -2.75 -10.37 18.00
N THR A 806 -3.22 -9.29 17.37
CA THR A 806 -2.83 -8.94 16.00
C THR A 806 -2.38 -7.49 15.94
N GLN A 807 -1.55 -7.15 14.96
CA GLN A 807 -1.14 -5.78 14.67
C GLN A 807 -0.96 -5.55 13.18
N ALA A 808 -1.04 -4.29 12.75
CA ALA A 808 -0.73 -3.88 11.38
C ALA A 808 0.73 -3.47 11.24
N MET A 809 1.41 -3.95 10.21
CA MET A 809 2.76 -3.50 9.84
C MET A 809 2.86 -3.20 8.34
N THR A 810 3.74 -2.26 8.00
CA THR A 810 4.00 -1.83 6.63
C THR A 810 5.47 -2.06 6.25
N GLY A 811 5.71 -2.64 5.07
CA GLY A 811 7.03 -2.77 4.45
C GLY A 811 7.13 -3.97 3.52
N THR A 812 8.24 -4.06 2.79
CA THR A 812 8.56 -5.23 1.95
C THR A 812 8.65 -6.53 2.77
N SER A 813 8.96 -6.43 4.06
CA SER A 813 8.94 -7.54 5.01
C SER A 813 7.56 -8.19 5.15
N MET A 814 6.46 -7.46 4.91
CA MET A 814 5.11 -8.00 4.92
C MET A 814 4.70 -8.54 3.52
N ALA A 815 5.38 -8.11 2.46
CA ALA A 815 5.14 -8.57 1.09
C ALA A 815 5.80 -9.92 0.79
N ALA A 816 7.08 -10.08 1.11
CA ALA A 816 7.84 -11.32 0.93
C ALA A 816 7.14 -12.59 1.45
N PRO A 817 6.57 -12.62 2.68
CA PRO A 817 5.93 -13.82 3.23
C PRO A 817 4.69 -14.28 2.45
N HIS A 818 4.01 -13.40 1.71
CA HIS A 818 2.93 -13.82 0.81
C HIS A 818 3.46 -14.72 -0.31
N VAL A 819 4.62 -14.38 -0.87
CA VAL A 819 5.28 -15.18 -1.91
C VAL A 819 5.82 -16.46 -1.31
N THR A 820 6.51 -16.40 -0.16
CA THR A 820 7.04 -17.58 0.54
C THR A 820 5.96 -18.62 0.81
N GLY A 821 4.82 -18.21 1.38
CA GLY A 821 3.73 -19.14 1.64
C GLY A 821 3.08 -19.68 0.35
N ALA A 822 2.97 -18.87 -0.72
CA ALA A 822 2.52 -19.37 -2.02
C ALA A 822 3.44 -20.48 -2.57
N LEU A 823 4.75 -20.35 -2.38
CA LEU A 823 5.71 -21.39 -2.74
C LEU A 823 5.52 -22.64 -1.88
N ALA A 824 5.33 -22.49 -0.57
CA ALA A 824 5.09 -23.62 0.33
C ALA A 824 3.83 -24.42 -0.07
N LEU A 825 2.76 -23.76 -0.50
CA LEU A 825 1.56 -24.43 -1.03
C LEU A 825 1.88 -25.31 -2.26
N VAL A 826 2.60 -24.75 -3.24
CA VAL A 826 2.99 -25.49 -4.46
C VAL A 826 3.92 -26.65 -4.14
N LEU A 827 4.93 -26.41 -3.31
CA LEU A 827 5.90 -27.41 -2.89
C LEU A 827 5.24 -28.56 -2.12
N SER A 828 4.33 -28.25 -1.20
CA SER A 828 3.52 -29.24 -0.47
C SER A 828 2.71 -30.10 -1.44
N HIS A 829 2.02 -29.47 -2.40
CA HIS A 829 1.23 -30.20 -3.38
C HIS A 829 2.08 -31.13 -4.25
N ARG A 830 3.25 -30.65 -4.71
CA ARG A 830 4.20 -31.45 -5.49
C ARG A 830 4.77 -32.61 -4.68
N GLN A 831 5.11 -32.38 -3.42
CA GLN A 831 5.62 -33.41 -2.52
C GLN A 831 4.62 -34.56 -2.30
N LYS A 832 3.30 -34.29 -2.37
CA LYS A 832 2.25 -35.31 -2.27
C LYS A 832 2.11 -36.18 -3.53
N GLN A 833 2.68 -35.76 -4.66
CA GLN A 833 2.58 -36.49 -5.93
C GLN A 833 3.77 -37.45 -6.10
N ILE A 834 3.49 -38.76 -5.97
CA ILE A 834 4.51 -39.79 -6.15
C ILE A 834 5.05 -39.76 -7.59
N GLY A 835 6.39 -39.72 -7.74
CA GLY A 835 7.08 -39.81 -9.02
C GLY A 835 7.18 -38.51 -9.82
N ARG A 836 6.79 -37.37 -9.25
CA ARG A 836 7.04 -36.04 -9.85
C ARG A 836 8.20 -35.34 -9.15
N SER A 837 9.04 -34.66 -9.92
CA SER A 837 10.10 -33.82 -9.38
C SER A 837 9.56 -32.55 -8.73
N LEU A 838 10.29 -32.04 -7.75
CA LEU A 838 10.00 -30.76 -7.13
C LEU A 838 10.52 -29.64 -8.03
N PRO A 839 9.82 -28.50 -8.13
CA PRO A 839 10.32 -27.38 -8.91
C PRO A 839 11.55 -26.77 -8.21
N ASN A 840 12.54 -26.37 -9.01
CA ASN A 840 13.69 -25.62 -8.52
C ASN A 840 13.46 -24.10 -8.56
N ALA A 841 14.36 -23.31 -7.97
CA ALA A 841 14.18 -21.86 -7.86
C ALA A 841 14.06 -21.17 -9.22
N VAL A 842 14.79 -21.63 -10.25
CA VAL A 842 14.71 -21.09 -11.62
C VAL A 842 13.32 -21.30 -12.22
N GLN A 843 12.77 -22.51 -12.09
CA GLN A 843 11.41 -22.83 -12.56
C GLN A 843 10.34 -22.06 -11.79
N ILE A 844 10.51 -21.92 -10.47
CA ILE A 844 9.62 -21.15 -9.61
C ILE A 844 9.60 -19.68 -10.04
N ARG A 845 10.76 -19.06 -10.17
CA ARG A 845 10.91 -17.66 -10.59
C ARG A 845 10.26 -17.43 -11.96
N SER A 846 10.50 -18.31 -12.92
CA SER A 846 9.88 -18.24 -14.26
C SER A 846 8.35 -18.33 -14.19
N ALA A 847 7.82 -19.21 -13.35
CA ALA A 847 6.38 -19.35 -13.17
C ALA A 847 5.78 -18.10 -12.52
N LEU A 848 6.38 -17.57 -11.44
CA LEU A 848 5.95 -16.33 -10.78
C LEU A 848 5.82 -15.17 -11.77
N ILE A 849 6.88 -14.93 -12.55
CA ILE A 849 6.92 -13.87 -13.57
C ILE A 849 5.80 -14.05 -14.60
N ARG A 850 5.60 -15.28 -15.06
CA ARG A 850 4.60 -15.59 -16.09
C ARG A 850 3.16 -15.45 -15.61
N THR A 851 2.92 -15.67 -14.32
CA THR A 851 1.57 -15.66 -13.73
C THR A 851 1.23 -14.34 -13.03
N ALA A 852 2.18 -13.42 -12.91
CA ALA A 852 1.98 -12.14 -12.25
C ALA A 852 0.83 -11.32 -12.89
N ARG A 853 -0.03 -10.76 -12.05
CA ARG A 853 -1.14 -9.88 -12.43
C ARG A 853 -0.68 -8.41 -12.46
N PHE A 854 -1.47 -7.55 -13.10
CA PHE A 854 -1.13 -6.12 -13.26
C PHE A 854 0.25 -5.89 -13.92
N SER A 855 0.66 -6.84 -14.77
CA SER A 855 1.93 -6.82 -15.50
C SER A 855 1.81 -6.07 -16.82
N SER A 856 2.83 -5.28 -17.16
CA SER A 856 3.02 -4.76 -18.52
C SER A 856 3.72 -5.77 -19.45
N ARG A 857 3.99 -6.99 -18.97
CA ARG A 857 4.80 -8.06 -19.60
C ARG A 857 6.30 -7.76 -19.71
N ILE A 858 6.71 -6.52 -19.46
CA ILE A 858 8.11 -6.10 -19.37
C ILE A 858 8.42 -5.89 -17.90
N HIS A 859 9.67 -6.17 -17.50
CA HIS A 859 10.12 -5.86 -16.15
C HIS A 859 10.00 -4.36 -15.86
N ASN A 860 9.46 -4.02 -14.70
CA ASN A 860 9.42 -2.67 -14.17
C ASN A 860 10.30 -2.62 -12.89
N PRO A 861 11.20 -1.64 -12.75
CA PRO A 861 12.08 -1.53 -11.57
C PRO A 861 11.38 -1.38 -10.22
N ASP A 862 10.12 -0.94 -10.19
CA ASP A 862 9.35 -0.73 -8.96
C ASP A 862 8.56 -1.98 -8.55
N ILE A 863 7.73 -2.50 -9.47
CA ILE A 863 6.79 -3.61 -9.20
C ILE A 863 7.28 -4.97 -9.71
N GLY A 864 8.47 -5.02 -10.30
CA GLY A 864 8.99 -6.18 -11.00
C GLY A 864 8.13 -6.55 -12.20
N HIS A 865 7.75 -7.82 -12.29
CA HIS A 865 6.86 -8.32 -13.33
C HIS A 865 5.37 -8.21 -12.98
N GLY A 866 5.02 -7.64 -11.82
CA GLY A 866 3.64 -7.42 -11.39
C GLY A 866 3.33 -8.07 -10.04
N LEU A 867 2.04 -8.10 -9.70
CA LEU A 867 1.51 -8.62 -8.44
C LEU A 867 1.43 -10.15 -8.44
N LEU A 868 1.79 -10.78 -7.33
CA LEU A 868 1.56 -12.20 -7.06
C LEU A 868 0.11 -12.63 -7.38
N ASP A 869 -0.02 -13.76 -8.08
CA ASP A 869 -1.27 -14.51 -8.20
C ASP A 869 -1.00 -15.96 -7.79
N ALA A 870 -1.27 -16.26 -6.51
CA ALA A 870 -0.96 -17.55 -5.90
C ALA A 870 -1.68 -18.71 -6.59
N LYS A 871 -2.94 -18.51 -7.00
CA LYS A 871 -3.72 -19.52 -7.70
C LYS A 871 -3.17 -19.79 -9.10
N SER A 872 -2.82 -18.75 -9.85
CA SER A 872 -2.25 -18.93 -11.20
C SER A 872 -0.86 -19.57 -11.14
N LEU A 873 -0.04 -19.20 -10.14
CA LEU A 873 1.24 -19.86 -9.84
C LEU A 873 1.01 -21.35 -9.53
N PHE A 874 0.06 -21.64 -8.64
CA PHE A 874 -0.27 -22.99 -8.23
C PHE A 874 -0.68 -23.86 -9.41
N ASP A 875 -1.61 -23.40 -10.24
CA ASP A 875 -2.04 -24.13 -11.43
C ASP A 875 -0.92 -24.37 -12.44
N ARG A 876 0.08 -23.47 -12.47
CA ARG A 876 1.22 -23.61 -13.38
C ARG A 876 2.21 -24.67 -12.91
N LEU A 877 2.37 -24.83 -11.61
CA LEU A 877 3.38 -25.68 -10.99
C LEU A 877 2.83 -26.93 -10.30
N LYS A 878 1.51 -27.15 -10.24
CA LYS A 878 0.91 -28.35 -9.65
C LYS A 878 1.13 -29.63 -10.45
#